data_AF-A0A0W0SLI5-F1
#
_entry.id   AF-A0A0W0SLI5-F1
#
_cell.length_a   1.000
_cell.length_b   1.000
_cell.length_c   1.000
_cell.angle_alpha   90.00
_cell.angle_beta   90.00
_cell.angle_gamma   90.00
#
_symmetry.space_group_name_H-M   'P 1'
#
loop_
_entity.id
_entity.type
_entity.pdbx_description
1 polymer ?
#
loop_
_entity_poly.entity_id
_entity_poly.type
_entity_poly.pdbx_seq_one_letter_code
_entity_poly.pdbx_strand_id
1 'polypeptide(L)'
;MKISQIKKCLDNYDINKGPVRFIRDEPHIGELRQYYNTEIIKEGEKDRELTPKEYVKVVRICLGKNTWNDSESSKALEEFLKLLGGKNALQRLKENKQLTAAHILLLEKYKDKAENLSQLIVSLKGSTLDIPFADLVQQIDLSTVNEVLKDIESLKEAEVLSAKTLLLTAKSEAPCTMTSTIILLHRYDLVGQGIDLDCLPHTLSISSIYKIVTLLVQIDPNLIRANLVAISKLGKNTAGFLEILEELSQTKEAITQSYLDKCLHLEVIGAKQWIKDTLSTFREAGWPVLPRLDAILANATKEYSVKISLALEKLKGLKLQPAQVQHVLDILFNSPEHSSTLIEGVSILQNDLCSDENLAIIRTNLQYADKLANAIKSLKSVSLDDKENKTLVSQVPEFSDAIASVFKQLAKVKQFSHNTRELALKHLKNAEVVAGILRYLRVNLSDEMINGSLIDLCEELFKKNLMTLEFQDLLADLGKAEILSPPNLTLLIEHASFIHTLASACFCLSYGGKFNQENFDCLFENPRRALGIAEMLGGKTRPSNQAVNQLVSDKGAQDFVMIRKAARVMAQGLRGLTLFSPVEINQRQVERFCQLSKRDPSEFDPAFLHEQQQEVLIKIATMCGNGHLEEATEYCTASDGLTGLKSQNL
;
A
#
# COMPACT_ATOMS: atom_id res chain seq x y z
N MET A 1 -10.94 36.80 60.52
CA MET A 1 -10.20 37.53 61.58
C MET A 1 -11.01 37.79 62.86
N LYS A 2 -10.43 37.48 64.03
CA LYS A 2 -10.98 37.74 65.37
C LYS A 2 -10.47 39.05 65.99
N ILE A 3 -11.23 39.61 66.92
CA ILE A 3 -10.85 40.83 67.68
C ILE A 3 -9.50 40.66 68.38
N SER A 4 -9.22 39.49 68.95
CA SER A 4 -7.95 39.17 69.63
C SER A 4 -6.72 39.31 68.73
N GLN A 5 -6.84 39.17 67.41
CA GLN A 5 -5.72 39.32 66.48
C GLN A 5 -5.31 40.80 66.33
N ILE A 6 -6.26 41.74 66.41
CA ILE A 6 -5.97 43.19 66.44
C ILE A 6 -5.27 43.52 67.76
N LYS A 7 -5.78 42.99 68.87
CA LYS A 7 -5.17 43.17 70.20
C LYS A 7 -3.72 42.71 70.20
N LYS A 8 -3.46 41.51 69.67
CA LYS A 8 -2.10 40.95 69.57
C LYS A 8 -1.16 41.82 68.74
N CYS A 9 -1.65 42.46 67.67
CA CYS A 9 -0.87 43.43 66.89
C CYS A 9 -0.50 44.67 67.72
N LEU A 10 -1.45 45.22 68.48
CA LEU A 10 -1.22 46.38 69.35
C LEU A 10 -0.29 46.04 70.52
N ASP A 11 -0.49 44.89 71.15
CA ASP A 11 0.35 44.38 72.24
C ASP A 11 1.80 44.13 71.76
N ASN A 12 1.98 43.51 70.57
CA ASN A 12 3.29 43.33 69.95
C ASN A 12 4.01 44.67 69.69
N TYR A 13 3.28 45.71 69.25
CA TYR A 13 3.85 47.05 69.12
C TYR A 13 4.25 47.64 70.48
N ASP A 14 3.39 47.51 71.49
CA ASP A 14 3.63 48.06 72.83
C ASP A 14 4.82 47.43 73.55
N ILE A 15 5.09 46.15 73.31
CA ILE A 15 6.26 45.44 73.87
C ILE A 15 7.57 45.94 73.28
N ASN A 16 7.57 46.30 71.99
CA ASN A 16 8.80 46.61 71.26
C ASN A 16 9.03 48.12 71.03
N LYS A 17 8.01 48.96 71.31
CA LYS A 17 8.14 50.41 71.09
C LYS A 17 9.17 51.05 72.04
N GLY A 18 10.05 51.88 71.47
CA GLY A 18 11.07 52.59 72.24
C GLY A 18 10.48 53.59 73.27
N PRO A 19 11.27 54.01 74.27
CA PRO A 19 10.81 54.79 75.44
C PRO A 19 10.11 56.12 75.09
N VAL A 20 10.45 56.74 73.95
CA VAL A 20 9.86 58.01 73.47
C VAL A 20 8.40 57.84 73.00
N ARG A 21 7.98 56.61 72.65
CA ARG A 21 6.63 56.30 72.14
C ARG A 21 5.62 55.95 73.23
N PHE A 22 6.00 56.00 74.51
CA PHE A 22 5.07 55.83 75.64
C PHE A 22 4.07 56.98 75.78
N ILE A 23 4.41 58.18 75.28
CA ILE A 23 3.58 59.40 75.39
C ILE A 23 2.64 59.58 74.19
N ARG A 24 3.05 59.10 73.00
CA ARG A 24 2.26 59.22 71.76
C ARG A 24 2.60 58.09 70.79
N ASP A 25 1.60 57.26 70.51
CA ASP A 25 1.67 56.23 69.47
C ASP A 25 1.88 56.87 68.09
N GLU A 26 2.47 56.12 67.17
CA GLU A 26 2.53 56.52 65.77
C GLU A 26 1.13 56.62 65.15
N PRO A 27 0.88 57.57 64.23
CA PRO A 27 -0.48 57.95 63.81
C PRO A 27 -1.39 56.77 63.45
N HIS A 28 -0.90 55.79 62.67
CA HIS A 28 -1.68 54.63 62.22
C HIS A 28 -1.93 53.59 63.32
N ILE A 29 -1.00 53.44 64.27
CA ILE A 29 -1.21 52.60 65.46
C ILE A 29 -2.21 53.27 66.40
N GLY A 30 -2.10 54.60 66.58
CA GLY A 30 -3.07 55.39 67.33
C GLY A 30 -4.47 55.32 66.74
N GLU A 31 -4.59 55.41 65.41
CA GLU A 31 -5.86 55.26 64.69
C GLU A 31 -6.43 53.84 64.84
N LEU A 32 -5.59 52.81 64.71
CA LEU A 32 -6.01 51.41 64.91
C LEU A 32 -6.44 51.16 66.36
N ARG A 33 -5.72 51.71 67.35
CA ARG A 33 -6.04 51.59 68.78
C ARG A 33 -7.32 52.34 69.13
N GLN A 34 -7.51 53.54 68.62
CA GLN A 34 -8.75 54.30 68.78
C GLN A 34 -9.91 53.47 68.23
N TYR A 35 -9.80 53.03 66.96
CA TYR A 35 -10.84 52.23 66.32
C TYR A 35 -11.14 50.93 67.08
N TYR A 36 -10.12 50.25 67.58
CA TYR A 36 -10.25 49.04 68.41
C TYR A 36 -11.01 49.30 69.72
N ASN A 37 -10.68 50.39 70.44
CA ASN A 37 -11.27 50.69 71.74
C ASN A 37 -12.66 51.36 71.67
N THR A 38 -12.95 52.13 70.62
CA THR A 38 -14.21 52.89 70.54
C THR A 38 -15.27 52.25 69.67
N GLU A 39 -14.89 51.50 68.64
CA GLU A 39 -15.85 50.96 67.65
C GLU A 39 -15.90 49.42 67.64
N ILE A 40 -14.81 48.72 67.98
CA ILE A 40 -14.74 47.25 67.94
C ILE A 40 -15.05 46.62 69.31
N ILE A 41 -14.38 47.03 70.39
CA ILE A 41 -14.70 46.54 71.73
C ILE A 41 -15.87 47.34 72.30
N LYS A 42 -17.03 46.70 72.42
CA LYS A 42 -18.13 47.20 73.26
C LYS A 42 -18.12 46.43 74.58
N GLU A 43 -18.52 47.09 75.68
CA GLU A 43 -18.53 46.48 77.02
C GLU A 43 -19.24 45.11 76.99
N GLY A 44 -18.53 44.06 77.42
CA GLY A 44 -19.05 42.69 77.54
C GLY A 44 -18.87 41.76 76.33
N GLU A 45 -18.26 42.19 75.22
CA GLU A 45 -18.09 41.32 74.05
C GLU A 45 -16.99 40.24 74.19
N LYS A 46 -17.33 39.00 73.79
CA LYS A 46 -16.41 37.86 73.67
C LYS A 46 -15.54 38.01 72.41
N ASP A 47 -14.44 37.26 72.30
CA ASP A 47 -13.54 37.22 71.13
C ASP A 47 -14.24 36.71 69.85
N ARG A 48 -15.06 37.58 69.26
CA ARG A 48 -15.88 37.32 68.07
C ARG A 48 -15.11 37.63 66.78
N GLU A 49 -15.70 37.21 65.67
CA GLU A 49 -15.25 37.62 64.35
C GLU A 49 -15.67 39.08 64.07
N LEU A 50 -14.84 39.76 63.29
CA LEU A 50 -15.15 41.11 62.82
C LEU A 50 -16.27 41.06 61.78
N THR A 51 -17.17 42.03 61.85
CA THR A 51 -18.17 42.22 60.79
C THR A 51 -17.49 42.64 59.48
N PRO A 52 -18.11 42.44 58.31
CA PRO A 52 -17.53 42.82 57.02
C PRO A 52 -17.07 44.28 56.93
N LYS A 53 -17.85 45.21 57.51
CA LYS A 53 -17.50 46.64 57.55
C LYS A 53 -16.31 46.90 58.46
N GLU A 54 -16.30 46.28 59.63
CA GLU A 54 -15.18 46.41 60.56
C GLU A 54 -13.89 45.87 59.94
N TYR A 55 -13.98 44.73 59.28
CA TYR A 55 -12.85 44.04 58.68
C TYR A 55 -12.14 44.87 57.61
N VAL A 56 -12.92 45.49 56.70
CA VAL A 56 -12.38 46.40 55.68
C VAL A 56 -11.78 47.66 56.30
N LYS A 57 -12.39 48.23 57.33
CA LYS A 57 -11.91 49.46 57.99
C LYS A 57 -10.57 49.23 58.69
N VAL A 58 -10.39 48.10 59.38
CA VAL A 58 -9.09 47.70 59.95
C VAL A 58 -8.00 47.68 58.88
N VAL A 59 -8.23 46.95 57.76
CA VAL A 59 -7.24 46.86 56.68
C VAL A 59 -6.93 48.22 56.06
N ARG A 60 -7.94 49.10 55.91
CA ARG A 60 -7.72 50.47 55.39
C ARG A 60 -6.83 51.31 56.30
N ILE A 61 -7.00 51.23 57.62
CA ILE A 61 -6.17 51.92 58.60
C ILE A 61 -4.72 51.43 58.48
N CYS A 62 -4.50 50.11 58.44
CA CYS A 62 -3.17 49.52 58.29
C CYS A 62 -2.48 49.95 56.97
N LEU A 63 -3.21 49.95 55.85
CA LEU A 63 -2.73 50.43 54.55
C LEU A 63 -2.67 51.96 54.43
N GLY A 64 -3.10 52.71 55.46
CA GLY A 64 -3.02 54.17 55.49
C GLY A 64 -1.61 54.70 55.75
N LYS A 65 -0.69 53.82 56.16
CA LYS A 65 0.71 54.14 56.43
C LYS A 65 1.45 54.42 55.13
N ASN A 66 1.93 55.65 54.99
CA ASN A 66 2.64 56.12 53.79
C ASN A 66 4.16 55.83 53.85
N THR A 67 4.74 55.70 55.05
CA THR A 67 6.18 55.48 55.25
C THR A 67 6.43 54.11 55.87
N TRP A 68 7.08 53.21 55.13
CA TRP A 68 7.45 51.86 55.56
C TRP A 68 8.97 51.78 55.71
N ASN A 69 9.44 51.64 56.95
CA ASN A 69 10.85 51.61 57.35
C ASN A 69 11.01 50.70 58.58
N ASP A 70 12.20 50.61 59.18
CA ASP A 70 12.46 49.74 60.34
C ASP A 70 11.78 50.16 61.66
N SER A 71 10.83 51.09 61.62
CA SER A 71 10.01 51.42 62.80
C SER A 71 9.16 50.24 63.26
N GLU A 72 8.94 50.17 64.56
CA GLU A 72 8.13 49.11 65.19
C GLU A 72 6.68 49.13 64.71
N SER A 73 6.14 50.29 64.30
CA SER A 73 4.80 50.34 63.70
C SER A 73 4.78 49.68 62.32
N SER A 74 5.83 49.81 61.51
CA SER A 74 5.93 49.11 60.22
C SER A 74 6.01 47.62 60.45
N LYS A 75 6.86 47.17 61.39
CA LYS A 75 7.02 45.74 61.71
C LYS A 75 5.70 45.12 62.19
N ALA A 76 5.05 45.74 63.18
CA ALA A 76 3.79 45.25 63.73
C ALA A 76 2.66 45.22 62.67
N LEU A 77 2.50 46.30 61.90
CA LEU A 77 1.47 46.36 60.84
C LEU A 77 1.79 45.42 59.67
N GLU A 78 3.06 45.23 59.33
CA GLU A 78 3.46 44.31 58.28
C GLU A 78 3.23 42.85 58.70
N GLU A 79 3.59 42.47 59.92
CA GLU A 79 3.26 41.16 60.51
C GLU A 79 1.75 40.92 60.54
N PHE A 80 0.98 41.93 60.89
CA PHE A 80 -0.47 41.85 60.90
C PHE A 80 -1.04 41.69 59.48
N LEU A 81 -0.58 42.48 58.52
CA LEU A 81 -0.99 42.37 57.11
C LEU A 81 -0.55 41.04 56.48
N LYS A 82 0.57 40.44 56.91
CA LYS A 82 1.01 39.10 56.48
C LYS A 82 -0.03 38.02 56.81
N LEU A 83 -0.76 38.14 57.93
CA LEU A 83 -1.86 37.23 58.27
C LEU A 83 -3.04 37.33 57.28
N LEU A 84 -3.16 38.45 56.57
CA LEU A 84 -4.27 38.80 55.68
C LEU A 84 -3.91 38.69 54.19
N GLY A 85 -2.81 37.99 53.87
CA GLY A 85 -2.31 37.85 52.50
C GLY A 85 -1.23 38.86 52.09
N GLY A 86 -0.75 39.68 53.03
CA GLY A 86 0.39 40.57 52.82
C GLY A 86 0.01 41.97 52.33
N LYS A 87 0.93 42.92 52.59
CA LYS A 87 0.74 44.34 52.29
C LYS A 87 0.51 44.61 50.81
N ASN A 88 1.33 44.03 49.93
CA ASN A 88 1.34 44.35 48.50
C ASN A 88 0.03 43.91 47.82
N ALA A 89 -0.44 42.70 48.07
CA ALA A 89 -1.74 42.20 47.59
C ALA A 89 -2.91 43.08 48.03
N LEU A 90 -2.97 43.45 49.32
CA LEU A 90 -4.04 44.30 49.87
C LEU A 90 -3.97 45.74 49.34
N GLN A 91 -2.75 46.28 49.18
CA GLN A 91 -2.52 47.59 48.57
C GLN A 91 -2.99 47.61 47.11
N ARG A 92 -2.68 46.55 46.33
CA ARG A 92 -3.15 46.40 44.94
C ARG A 92 -4.68 46.42 44.85
N LEU A 93 -5.38 45.74 45.77
CA LEU A 93 -6.84 45.79 45.84
C LEU A 93 -7.36 47.19 46.21
N LYS A 94 -6.69 47.90 47.12
CA LYS A 94 -7.05 49.28 47.51
C LYS A 94 -6.93 50.23 46.32
N GLU A 95 -5.80 50.22 45.62
CA GLU A 95 -5.52 51.07 44.45
C GLU A 95 -6.52 50.81 43.31
N ASN A 96 -6.93 49.56 43.13
CA ASN A 96 -7.89 49.17 42.09
C ASN A 96 -9.36 49.29 42.50
N LYS A 97 -9.67 49.83 43.69
CA LYS A 97 -11.04 49.94 44.24
C LYS A 97 -11.74 48.57 44.39
N GLN A 98 -10.98 47.51 44.67
CA GLN A 98 -11.46 46.13 44.88
C GLN A 98 -11.29 45.65 46.33
N LEU A 99 -10.96 46.55 47.28
CA LEU A 99 -10.83 46.20 48.70
C LEU A 99 -12.20 46.01 49.35
N THR A 100 -12.72 44.77 49.30
CA THR A 100 -13.99 44.33 49.89
C THR A 100 -13.73 43.26 50.96
N ALA A 101 -14.68 43.06 51.88
CA ALA A 101 -14.55 42.03 52.92
C ALA A 101 -14.38 40.62 52.33
N ALA A 102 -15.10 40.31 51.24
CA ALA A 102 -15.02 39.03 50.56
C ALA A 102 -13.63 38.78 49.95
N HIS A 103 -13.03 39.79 49.30
CA HIS A 103 -11.68 39.65 48.74
C HIS A 103 -10.61 39.54 49.83
N ILE A 104 -10.75 40.28 50.95
CA ILE A 104 -9.83 40.15 52.08
C ILE A 104 -9.92 38.75 52.69
N LEU A 105 -11.13 38.19 52.88
CA LEU A 105 -11.32 36.82 53.36
C LEU A 105 -10.68 35.79 52.43
N LEU A 106 -10.78 35.98 51.11
CA LEU A 106 -10.13 35.12 50.14
C LEU A 106 -8.59 35.22 50.22
N LEU A 107 -8.02 36.41 50.38
CA LEU A 107 -6.57 36.58 50.58
C LEU A 107 -6.10 35.98 51.92
N GLU A 108 -6.87 36.11 53.00
CA GLU A 108 -6.60 35.44 54.29
C GLU A 108 -6.59 33.91 54.13
N LYS A 109 -7.56 33.35 53.38
CA LYS A 109 -7.67 31.91 53.11
C LYS A 109 -6.50 31.40 52.25
N TYR A 110 -6.08 32.15 51.25
CA TYR A 110 -5.00 31.79 50.30
C TYR A 110 -3.75 32.64 50.50
N LYS A 111 -3.36 32.89 51.76
CA LYS A 111 -2.28 33.81 52.14
C LYS A 111 -0.96 33.59 51.40
N ASP A 112 -0.59 32.34 51.14
CA ASP A 112 0.68 31.98 50.49
C ASP A 112 0.66 32.27 48.97
N LYS A 113 -0.53 32.46 48.39
CA LYS A 113 -0.76 32.77 46.96
C LYS A 113 -1.48 34.13 46.78
N ALA A 114 -1.46 34.97 47.80
CA ALA A 114 -2.25 36.20 47.87
C ALA A 114 -1.85 37.25 46.81
N GLU A 115 -0.55 37.35 46.47
CA GLU A 115 -0.10 38.21 45.37
C GLU A 115 -0.79 37.85 44.06
N ASN A 116 -0.70 36.59 43.67
CA ASN A 116 -1.30 36.04 42.45
C ASN A 116 -2.83 36.20 42.44
N LEU A 117 -3.48 35.88 43.56
CA LEU A 117 -4.93 36.03 43.71
C LEU A 117 -5.38 37.49 43.58
N SER A 118 -4.64 38.44 44.17
CA SER A 118 -4.98 39.87 44.05
C SER A 118 -4.80 40.40 42.63
N GLN A 119 -3.85 39.87 41.83
CA GLN A 119 -3.73 40.22 40.42
C GLN A 119 -4.89 39.68 39.59
N LEU A 120 -5.32 38.44 39.86
CA LEU A 120 -6.51 37.85 39.23
C LEU A 120 -7.77 38.69 39.53
N ILE A 121 -7.99 39.08 40.78
CA ILE A 121 -9.13 39.93 41.19
C ILE A 121 -9.13 41.25 40.40
N VAL A 122 -7.96 41.88 40.26
CA VAL A 122 -7.84 43.14 39.52
C VAL A 122 -8.13 42.95 38.03
N SER A 123 -7.62 41.86 37.43
CA SER A 123 -7.82 41.58 35.99
C SER A 123 -9.31 41.36 35.67
N LEU A 124 -10.03 40.70 36.57
CA LEU A 124 -11.47 40.44 36.46
C LEU A 124 -12.36 41.62 36.87
N LYS A 125 -11.79 42.75 37.25
CA LYS A 125 -12.56 43.94 37.65
C LYS A 125 -13.52 44.37 36.54
N GLY A 126 -14.79 44.48 36.88
CA GLY A 126 -15.86 44.89 35.96
C GLY A 126 -16.45 43.75 35.13
N SER A 127 -15.93 42.53 35.27
CA SER A 127 -16.48 41.34 34.63
C SER A 127 -17.56 40.70 35.51
N THR A 128 -18.65 40.25 34.90
CA THR A 128 -19.67 39.44 35.58
C THR A 128 -19.42 37.97 35.30
N LEU A 129 -19.21 37.19 36.36
CA LEU A 129 -19.06 35.73 36.27
C LEU A 129 -20.40 35.06 36.59
N ASP A 130 -20.64 33.95 35.93
CA ASP A 130 -21.82 33.07 36.04
C ASP A 130 -21.86 32.27 37.35
N ILE A 131 -20.74 32.19 38.07
CA ILE A 131 -20.65 31.59 39.42
C ILE A 131 -19.98 32.56 40.40
N PRO A 132 -20.19 32.40 41.72
CA PRO A 132 -19.47 33.17 42.73
C PRO A 132 -17.94 33.03 42.58
N PHE A 133 -17.23 34.16 42.62
CA PHE A 133 -15.76 34.18 42.46
C PHE A 133 -15.02 33.28 43.48
N ALA A 134 -15.56 33.13 44.69
CA ALA A 134 -15.00 32.25 45.72
C ALA A 134 -15.00 30.76 45.34
N ASP A 135 -15.97 30.32 44.53
CA ASP A 135 -16.07 28.94 44.05
C ASP A 135 -15.15 28.72 42.84
N LEU A 136 -15.00 29.75 41.99
CA LEU A 136 -14.06 29.75 40.88
C LEU A 136 -12.61 29.60 41.36
N VAL A 137 -12.22 30.37 42.38
CA VAL A 137 -10.86 30.36 42.95
C VAL A 137 -10.47 28.98 43.48
N GLN A 138 -11.42 28.16 43.94
CA GLN A 138 -11.15 26.80 44.40
C GLN A 138 -10.75 25.85 43.27
N GLN A 139 -11.07 26.19 42.02
CA GLN A 139 -10.84 25.35 40.85
C GLN A 139 -9.62 25.76 40.02
N ILE A 140 -8.96 26.88 40.36
CA ILE A 140 -7.80 27.42 39.66
C ILE A 140 -6.54 27.15 40.48
N ASP A 141 -5.47 26.71 39.84
CA ASP A 141 -4.16 26.76 40.47
C ASP A 141 -3.62 28.19 40.50
N LEU A 142 -3.79 28.85 41.64
CA LEU A 142 -3.30 30.20 41.87
C LEU A 142 -1.76 30.31 41.76
N SER A 143 -1.00 29.21 41.77
CA SER A 143 0.47 29.27 41.63
C SER A 143 0.89 29.72 40.24
N THR A 144 0.14 29.33 39.20
CA THR A 144 0.47 29.56 37.79
C THR A 144 -0.39 30.67 37.16
N VAL A 145 -1.34 31.24 37.91
CA VAL A 145 -2.32 32.19 37.36
C VAL A 145 -1.68 33.42 36.69
N ASN A 146 -0.51 33.87 37.17
CA ASN A 146 0.17 35.04 36.59
C ASN A 146 0.57 34.81 35.13
N GLU A 147 0.88 33.56 34.77
CA GLU A 147 1.25 33.17 33.41
C GLU A 147 0.07 33.30 32.43
N VAL A 148 -1.17 33.24 32.94
CA VAL A 148 -2.40 33.29 32.14
C VAL A 148 -3.16 34.60 32.24
N LEU A 149 -2.69 35.59 33.03
CA LEU A 149 -3.40 36.86 33.22
C LEU A 149 -3.62 37.62 31.92
N LYS A 150 -2.59 37.70 31.06
CA LYS A 150 -2.69 38.34 29.74
C LYS A 150 -3.72 37.66 28.84
N ASP A 151 -3.82 36.34 28.96
CA ASP A 151 -4.80 35.55 28.20
C ASP A 151 -6.23 35.79 28.72
N ILE A 152 -6.41 35.90 30.04
CA ILE A 152 -7.68 36.28 30.67
C ILE A 152 -8.11 37.70 30.25
N GLU A 153 -7.16 38.64 30.18
CA GLU A 153 -7.42 40.00 29.65
C GLU A 153 -7.88 39.93 28.19
N SER A 154 -7.27 39.08 27.37
CA SER A 154 -7.66 38.87 25.97
C SER A 154 -9.09 38.29 25.85
N LEU A 155 -9.48 37.36 26.73
CA LEU A 155 -10.87 36.85 26.79
C LEU A 155 -11.86 37.96 27.14
N LYS A 156 -11.47 38.87 28.04
CA LYS A 156 -12.29 40.01 28.46
C LYS A 156 -12.47 41.03 27.33
N GLU A 157 -11.39 41.37 26.64
CA GLU A 157 -11.39 42.27 25.48
C GLU A 157 -12.24 41.74 24.33
N ALA A 158 -12.28 40.42 24.16
CA ALA A 158 -13.11 39.75 23.16
C ALA A 158 -14.57 39.49 23.62
N GLU A 159 -14.95 39.95 24.81
CA GLU A 159 -16.29 39.80 25.39
C GLU A 159 -16.74 38.32 25.59
N VAL A 160 -15.79 37.40 25.74
CA VAL A 160 -16.04 35.94 25.92
C VAL A 160 -15.72 35.43 27.32
N LEU A 161 -15.39 36.33 28.23
CA LEU A 161 -14.99 35.97 29.58
C LEU A 161 -16.19 35.46 30.41
N SER A 162 -16.13 34.19 30.78
CA SER A 162 -17.04 33.52 31.72
C SER A 162 -16.20 32.64 32.67
N ALA A 163 -16.81 32.11 33.73
CA ALA A 163 -16.13 31.16 34.61
C ALA A 163 -15.65 29.95 33.83
N LYS A 164 -16.45 29.49 32.85
CA LYS A 164 -16.10 28.38 31.97
C LYS A 164 -14.86 28.67 31.12
N THR A 165 -14.85 29.78 30.37
CA THR A 165 -13.71 30.10 29.48
C THR A 165 -12.43 30.38 30.26
N LEU A 166 -12.55 31.01 31.43
CA LEU A 166 -11.44 31.22 32.34
C LEU A 166 -10.86 29.89 32.83
N LEU A 167 -11.71 28.95 33.27
CA LEU A 167 -11.26 27.63 33.72
C LEU A 167 -10.59 26.83 32.59
N LEU A 168 -11.12 26.90 31.37
CA LEU A 168 -10.52 26.25 30.21
C LEU A 168 -9.10 26.79 29.94
N THR A 169 -8.94 28.10 29.93
CA THR A 169 -7.64 28.76 29.75
C THR A 169 -6.68 28.46 30.90
N ALA A 170 -7.12 28.63 32.15
CA ALA A 170 -6.26 28.48 33.32
C ALA A 170 -5.79 27.03 33.55
N LYS A 171 -6.57 26.03 33.12
CA LYS A 171 -6.22 24.60 33.25
C LYS A 171 -5.48 24.05 32.03
N SER A 172 -5.32 24.82 30.96
CA SER A 172 -4.65 24.35 29.75
C SER A 172 -3.13 24.34 29.88
N GLU A 173 -2.47 23.34 29.30
CA GLU A 173 -1.02 23.31 29.09
C GLU A 173 -0.54 24.36 28.07
N ALA A 174 -1.44 24.91 27.25
CA ALA A 174 -1.15 26.02 26.31
C ALA A 174 -2.22 27.12 26.39
N PRO A 175 -2.23 27.94 27.47
CA PRO A 175 -3.28 28.92 27.77
C PRO A 175 -3.54 29.96 26.68
N CYS A 176 -2.47 30.49 26.07
CA CYS A 176 -2.57 31.46 24.96
C CYS A 176 -3.26 30.86 23.73
N THR A 177 -2.95 29.61 23.40
CA THR A 177 -3.59 28.91 22.26
C THR A 177 -5.04 28.54 22.56
N MET A 178 -5.33 28.10 23.80
CA MET A 178 -6.71 27.87 24.25
C MET A 178 -7.56 29.13 24.12
N THR A 179 -7.05 30.25 24.63
CA THR A 179 -7.69 31.56 24.55
C THR A 179 -7.93 31.99 23.10
N SER A 180 -6.92 31.87 22.25
CA SER A 180 -7.03 32.16 20.82
C SER A 180 -8.08 31.29 20.13
N THR A 181 -8.20 30.02 20.53
CA THR A 181 -9.21 29.08 20.03
C THR A 181 -10.61 29.50 20.44
N ILE A 182 -10.83 29.84 21.72
CA ILE A 182 -12.12 30.29 22.25
C ILE A 182 -12.57 31.57 21.54
N ILE A 183 -11.68 32.55 21.41
CA ILE A 183 -11.95 33.82 20.71
C ILE A 183 -12.30 33.55 19.24
N LEU A 184 -11.57 32.64 18.58
CA LEU A 184 -11.86 32.27 17.21
C LEU A 184 -13.25 31.63 17.06
N LEU A 185 -13.61 30.68 17.93
CA LEU A 185 -14.93 30.04 17.91
C LEU A 185 -16.07 31.04 18.17
N HIS A 186 -15.87 32.00 19.08
CA HIS A 186 -16.85 33.05 19.34
C HIS A 186 -17.00 34.03 18.17
N ARG A 187 -15.89 34.43 17.52
CA ARG A 187 -15.90 35.36 16.39
C ARG A 187 -16.81 34.88 15.23
N TYR A 188 -16.93 33.56 15.06
CA TYR A 188 -17.79 32.94 14.05
C TYR A 188 -19.14 32.48 14.59
N ASP A 189 -19.55 32.96 15.77
CA ASP A 189 -20.83 32.65 16.43
C ASP A 189 -21.08 31.14 16.67
N LEU A 190 -20.01 30.34 16.72
CA LEU A 190 -20.16 28.88 16.85
C LEU A 190 -20.61 28.47 18.26
N VAL A 191 -20.22 29.25 19.27
CA VAL A 191 -20.62 29.04 20.67
C VAL A 191 -22.12 29.36 20.86
N GLY A 192 -22.60 30.46 20.27
CA GLY A 192 -24.02 30.84 20.29
C GLY A 192 -24.93 29.82 19.58
N GLN A 193 -24.37 29.09 18.61
CA GLN A 193 -25.04 28.02 17.88
C GLN A 193 -24.99 26.64 18.56
N GLY A 194 -24.53 26.58 19.81
CA GLY A 194 -24.62 25.39 20.66
C GLY A 194 -23.39 24.47 20.66
N ILE A 195 -22.22 24.94 20.22
CA ILE A 195 -20.96 24.21 20.47
C ILE A 195 -20.63 24.25 21.96
N ASP A 196 -20.41 23.07 22.54
CA ASP A 196 -19.93 22.93 23.91
C ASP A 196 -18.40 23.07 23.98
N LEU A 197 -17.91 24.12 24.64
CA LEU A 197 -16.49 24.35 24.85
C LEU A 197 -15.80 23.28 25.71
N ASP A 198 -16.55 22.46 26.46
CA ASP A 198 -15.97 21.37 27.27
C ASP A 198 -15.37 20.25 26.41
N CYS A 199 -15.62 20.25 25.10
CA CYS A 199 -14.93 19.33 24.21
C CYS A 199 -13.44 19.66 24.02
N LEU A 200 -13.01 20.90 24.27
CA LEU A 200 -11.63 21.34 24.03
C LEU A 200 -10.66 20.69 25.03
N PRO A 201 -9.56 20.08 24.57
CA PRO A 201 -8.62 19.41 25.45
C PRO A 201 -7.73 20.41 26.18
N HIS A 202 -7.39 20.10 27.42
CA HIS A 202 -6.43 20.87 28.21
C HIS A 202 -4.96 20.59 27.85
N THR A 203 -4.69 19.61 26.98
CA THR A 203 -3.32 19.20 26.62
C THR A 203 -2.74 20.02 25.47
N LEU A 204 -1.45 19.84 25.18
CA LEU A 204 -0.77 20.45 24.02
C LEU A 204 -1.45 20.22 22.65
N SER A 205 -2.37 19.25 22.52
CA SER A 205 -3.11 19.03 21.26
C SER A 205 -3.97 20.24 20.86
N ILE A 206 -4.31 21.13 21.80
CA ILE A 206 -5.03 22.38 21.52
C ILE A 206 -4.33 23.23 20.44
N SER A 207 -3.00 23.16 20.35
CA SER A 207 -2.25 23.86 19.31
C SER A 207 -2.54 23.34 17.89
N SER A 208 -2.76 22.03 17.75
CA SER A 208 -3.18 21.44 16.48
C SER A 208 -4.64 21.75 16.19
N ILE A 209 -5.51 21.71 17.21
CA ILE A 209 -6.93 22.06 17.08
C ILE A 209 -7.09 23.51 16.63
N TYR A 210 -6.36 24.45 17.23
CA TYR A 210 -6.38 25.85 16.82
C TYR A 210 -6.07 26.02 15.33
N LYS A 211 -5.03 25.33 14.83
CA LYS A 211 -4.66 25.35 13.41
C LYS A 211 -5.75 24.72 12.53
N ILE A 212 -6.30 23.57 12.93
CA ILE A 212 -7.42 22.91 12.23
C ILE A 212 -8.62 23.86 12.13
N VAL A 213 -9.04 24.45 13.25
CA VAL A 213 -10.17 25.38 13.30
C VAL A 213 -9.89 26.59 12.42
N THR A 214 -8.67 27.14 12.45
CA THR A 214 -8.26 28.25 11.58
C THR A 214 -8.38 27.89 10.09
N LEU A 215 -7.94 26.69 9.69
CA LEU A 215 -8.08 26.22 8.31
C LEU A 215 -9.54 26.04 7.90
N LEU A 216 -10.35 25.38 8.75
CA LEU A 216 -11.76 25.14 8.45
C LEU A 216 -12.56 26.44 8.36
N VAL A 217 -12.28 27.41 9.24
CA VAL A 217 -12.88 28.75 9.18
C VAL A 217 -12.66 29.42 7.82
N GLN A 218 -11.48 29.27 7.23
CA GLN A 218 -11.14 29.89 5.94
C GLN A 218 -11.88 29.26 4.75
N ILE A 219 -12.45 28.07 4.94
CA ILE A 219 -13.12 27.29 3.91
C ILE A 219 -14.63 27.38 4.11
N ASP A 220 -15.12 26.87 5.23
CA ASP A 220 -16.53 26.92 5.64
C ASP A 220 -16.61 26.76 7.18
N PRO A 221 -16.95 27.83 7.92
CA PRO A 221 -17.12 27.77 9.38
C PRO A 221 -18.13 26.71 9.86
N ASN A 222 -19.12 26.33 9.03
CA ASN A 222 -20.13 25.34 9.41
C ASN A 222 -19.53 23.94 9.60
N LEU A 223 -18.41 23.63 8.94
CA LEU A 223 -17.70 22.36 9.10
C LEU A 223 -17.14 22.19 10.51
N ILE A 224 -16.87 23.27 11.23
CA ILE A 224 -16.36 23.17 12.61
C ILE A 224 -17.45 22.62 13.52
N ARG A 225 -18.69 23.05 13.34
CA ARG A 225 -19.82 22.68 14.20
C ARG A 225 -20.04 21.17 14.24
N ALA A 226 -20.02 20.52 13.07
CA ALA A 226 -20.24 19.09 12.98
C ALA A 226 -19.03 18.27 13.49
N ASN A 227 -17.81 18.83 13.41
CA ASN A 227 -16.59 18.03 13.57
C ASN A 227 -15.75 18.35 14.81
N LEU A 228 -15.96 19.49 15.50
CA LEU A 228 -15.07 19.93 16.59
C LEU A 228 -14.96 18.91 17.72
N VAL A 229 -16.07 18.28 18.09
CA VAL A 229 -16.08 17.24 19.13
C VAL A 229 -15.26 16.02 18.69
N ALA A 230 -15.39 15.60 17.43
CA ALA A 230 -14.65 14.47 16.88
C ALA A 230 -13.14 14.79 16.78
N ILE A 231 -12.80 15.98 16.28
CA ILE A 231 -11.43 16.50 16.21
C ILE A 231 -10.79 16.52 17.60
N SER A 232 -11.51 17.03 18.59
CA SER A 232 -10.98 17.16 19.96
C SER A 232 -10.75 15.80 20.63
N LYS A 233 -11.52 14.77 20.25
CA LYS A 233 -11.37 13.39 20.74
C LYS A 233 -10.20 12.63 20.10
N LEU A 234 -9.54 13.16 19.07
CA LEU A 234 -8.40 12.49 18.42
C LEU A 234 -7.15 12.38 19.31
N GLY A 235 -7.02 13.24 20.32
CA GLY A 235 -5.88 13.24 21.25
C GLY A 235 -4.54 13.35 20.51
N LYS A 236 -3.66 12.35 20.67
CA LYS A 236 -2.35 12.31 20.01
C LYS A 236 -2.40 12.28 18.48
N ASN A 237 -3.52 11.85 17.90
CA ASN A 237 -3.70 11.73 16.45
C ASN A 237 -4.10 13.06 15.79
N THR A 238 -4.39 14.10 16.58
CA THR A 238 -4.79 15.43 16.08
C THR A 238 -3.75 16.02 15.13
N ALA A 239 -2.45 15.85 15.42
CA ALA A 239 -1.38 16.33 14.55
C ALA A 239 -1.36 15.61 13.19
N GLY A 240 -1.62 14.30 13.17
CA GLY A 240 -1.72 13.54 11.92
C GLY A 240 -2.92 13.95 11.07
N PHE A 241 -4.06 14.25 11.70
CA PHE A 241 -5.21 14.80 11.00
C PHE A 241 -4.95 16.21 10.45
N LEU A 242 -4.26 17.07 11.21
CA LEU A 242 -3.84 18.40 10.73
C LEU A 242 -2.98 18.28 9.46
N GLU A 243 -2.01 17.36 9.41
CA GLU A 243 -1.18 17.14 8.22
C GLU A 243 -2.01 16.77 6.98
N ILE A 244 -2.99 15.87 7.14
CA ILE A 244 -3.91 15.51 6.03
C ILE A 244 -4.73 16.74 5.61
N LEU A 245 -5.26 17.49 6.57
CA LEU A 245 -6.09 18.66 6.30
C LEU A 245 -5.29 19.78 5.61
N GLU A 246 -4.04 20.00 5.99
CA GLU A 246 -3.14 20.97 5.34
C GLU A 246 -2.92 20.61 3.86
N GLU A 247 -2.72 19.33 3.53
CA GLU A 247 -2.60 18.89 2.13
C GLU A 247 -3.90 19.04 1.34
N LEU A 248 -5.04 18.69 1.95
CA LEU A 248 -6.35 18.88 1.32
C LEU A 248 -6.68 20.36 1.14
N SER A 249 -6.24 21.24 2.04
CA SER A 249 -6.53 22.68 2.00
C SER A 249 -5.94 23.39 0.79
N GLN A 250 -4.91 22.79 0.17
CA GLN A 250 -4.35 23.28 -1.08
C GLN A 250 -5.33 23.13 -2.25
N THR A 251 -6.31 22.22 -2.13
CA THR A 251 -7.44 22.07 -3.05
C THR A 251 -8.71 22.44 -2.29
N LYS A 252 -9.03 23.72 -2.14
CA LYS A 252 -10.14 24.20 -1.28
C LYS A 252 -11.46 23.43 -1.45
N GLU A 253 -11.77 22.98 -2.66
CA GLU A 253 -12.96 22.18 -3.01
C GLU A 253 -12.99 20.77 -2.38
N ALA A 254 -11.85 20.25 -1.93
CA ALA A 254 -11.69 18.93 -1.33
C ALA A 254 -12.16 18.85 0.13
N ILE A 255 -12.35 19.98 0.81
CA ILE A 255 -12.73 19.99 2.23
C ILE A 255 -14.25 20.18 2.32
N THR A 256 -14.96 19.04 2.35
CA THR A 256 -16.41 18.96 2.55
C THR A 256 -16.71 18.11 3.79
N GLN A 257 -17.94 18.19 4.31
CA GLN A 257 -18.35 17.35 5.45
C GLN A 257 -18.12 15.86 5.19
N SER A 258 -18.48 15.38 4.00
CA SER A 258 -18.32 13.96 3.65
C SER A 258 -16.86 13.50 3.65
N TYR A 259 -15.91 14.37 3.27
CA TYR A 259 -14.49 14.03 3.30
C TYR A 259 -13.91 14.14 4.70
N LEU A 260 -14.37 15.11 5.51
CA LEU A 260 -13.97 15.22 6.91
C LEU A 260 -14.39 13.97 7.71
N ASP A 261 -15.62 13.50 7.52
CA ASP A 261 -16.12 12.27 8.16
C ASP A 261 -15.17 11.08 7.88
N LYS A 262 -14.68 10.97 6.64
CA LYS A 262 -13.73 9.93 6.23
C LYS A 262 -12.34 10.13 6.86
N CYS A 263 -11.81 11.35 6.82
CA CYS A 263 -10.48 11.68 7.31
C CYS A 263 -10.35 11.63 8.85
N LEU A 264 -11.47 11.71 9.59
CA LEU A 264 -11.49 11.60 11.04
C LEU A 264 -11.36 10.14 11.55
N HIS A 265 -11.47 9.15 10.67
CA HIS A 265 -11.22 7.75 11.05
C HIS A 265 -9.75 7.50 11.36
N LEU A 266 -9.48 6.83 12.48
CA LEU A 266 -8.13 6.57 12.98
C LEU A 266 -7.25 5.79 11.98
N GLU A 267 -7.83 4.89 11.19
CA GLU A 267 -7.11 4.13 10.17
C GLU A 267 -6.58 5.04 9.05
N VAL A 268 -7.39 6.01 8.62
CA VAL A 268 -7.02 7.01 7.60
C VAL A 268 -5.93 7.93 8.13
N ILE A 269 -6.04 8.36 9.39
CA ILE A 269 -4.99 9.16 10.06
C ILE A 269 -3.71 8.34 10.21
N GLY A 270 -3.81 7.04 10.48
CA GLY A 270 -2.68 6.12 10.50
C GLY A 270 -1.95 6.04 9.16
N ALA A 271 -2.68 6.19 8.04
CA ALA A 271 -2.16 6.23 6.68
C ALA A 271 -1.76 7.65 6.20
N LYS A 272 -1.62 8.63 7.10
CA LYS A 272 -1.34 10.05 6.75
C LYS A 272 -0.19 10.25 5.77
N GLN A 273 0.90 9.50 5.93
CA GLN A 273 2.09 9.66 5.09
C GLN A 273 1.77 9.25 3.65
N TRP A 274 1.09 8.12 3.48
CA TRP A 274 0.67 7.64 2.16
C TRP A 274 -0.31 8.61 1.48
N ILE A 275 -1.27 9.18 2.23
CA ILE A 275 -2.23 10.16 1.70
C ILE A 275 -1.48 11.40 1.24
N LYS A 276 -0.58 11.93 2.07
CA LYS A 276 0.24 13.10 1.75
C LYS A 276 1.08 12.87 0.49
N ASP A 277 1.79 11.74 0.42
CA ASP A 277 2.64 11.42 -0.73
C ASP A 277 1.79 11.29 -2.00
N THR A 278 0.65 10.61 -1.92
CA THR A 278 -0.28 10.45 -3.05
C THR A 278 -0.84 11.79 -3.53
N LEU A 279 -1.26 12.67 -2.61
CA LEU A 279 -1.73 14.01 -2.96
C LEU A 279 -0.63 14.87 -3.57
N SER A 280 0.62 14.74 -3.09
CA SER A 280 1.78 15.41 -3.69
C SER A 280 2.03 14.92 -5.12
N THR A 281 2.02 13.60 -5.35
CA THR A 281 2.17 13.03 -6.69
C THR A 281 1.11 13.56 -7.65
N PHE A 282 -0.15 13.63 -7.22
CA PHE A 282 -1.24 14.22 -8.01
C PHE A 282 -0.98 15.69 -8.36
N ARG A 283 -0.55 16.49 -7.39
CA ARG A 283 -0.23 17.91 -7.58
C ARG A 283 0.94 18.10 -8.55
N GLU A 284 2.02 17.35 -8.35
CA GLU A 284 3.22 17.40 -9.18
C GLU A 284 2.94 16.96 -10.63
N ALA A 285 2.01 16.03 -10.82
CA ALA A 285 1.58 15.56 -12.13
C ALA A 285 0.46 16.44 -12.75
N GLY A 286 -0.07 17.43 -12.03
CA GLY A 286 -1.16 18.29 -12.47
C GLY A 286 -2.51 17.57 -12.62
N TRP A 287 -2.73 16.47 -11.90
CA TRP A 287 -3.97 15.69 -11.96
C TRP A 287 -5.04 16.24 -11.01
N PRO A 288 -6.32 16.29 -11.43
CA PRO A 288 -7.40 16.72 -10.55
C PRO A 288 -7.59 15.73 -9.40
N VAL A 289 -7.49 16.24 -8.16
CA VAL A 289 -7.64 15.44 -6.94
C VAL A 289 -9.10 15.09 -6.65
N LEU A 290 -10.01 16.05 -6.82
CA LEU A 290 -11.39 15.94 -6.36
C LEU A 290 -12.13 14.69 -6.88
N PRO A 291 -12.06 14.33 -8.18
CA PRO A 291 -12.72 13.12 -8.69
C PRO A 291 -12.16 11.82 -8.13
N ARG A 292 -10.99 11.86 -7.48
CA ARG A 292 -10.23 10.71 -6.99
C ARG A 292 -10.12 10.64 -5.49
N LEU A 293 -10.53 11.68 -4.77
CA LEU A 293 -10.31 11.77 -3.34
C LEU A 293 -10.97 10.60 -2.58
N ASP A 294 -12.19 10.23 -2.96
CA ASP A 294 -12.86 9.06 -2.38
C ASP A 294 -12.07 7.77 -2.56
N ALA A 295 -11.53 7.57 -3.77
CA ALA A 295 -10.74 6.39 -4.10
C ALA A 295 -9.38 6.39 -3.39
N ILE A 296 -8.74 7.55 -3.25
CA ILE A 296 -7.50 7.73 -2.49
C ILE A 296 -7.74 7.34 -1.03
N LEU A 297 -8.73 7.97 -0.37
CA LEU A 297 -9.03 7.71 1.04
C LEU A 297 -9.44 6.25 1.29
N ALA A 298 -10.24 5.66 0.39
CA ALA A 298 -10.67 4.26 0.50
C ALA A 298 -9.54 3.24 0.30
N ASN A 299 -8.47 3.60 -0.43
CA ASN A 299 -7.32 2.72 -0.63
C ASN A 299 -6.16 2.99 0.35
N ALA A 300 -6.22 4.07 1.12
CA ALA A 300 -5.21 4.42 2.13
C ALA A 300 -5.04 3.33 3.20
N THR A 301 -6.12 2.61 3.52
CA THR A 301 -6.17 1.59 4.57
C THR A 301 -6.02 0.16 4.04
N LYS A 302 -5.84 -0.02 2.72
CA LYS A 302 -5.73 -1.33 2.09
C LYS A 302 -4.27 -1.77 1.94
N GLU A 303 -4.06 -3.08 1.83
CA GLU A 303 -2.74 -3.71 1.65
C GLU A 303 -2.03 -3.26 0.36
N TYR A 304 -2.76 -2.79 -0.65
CA TYR A 304 -2.20 -2.41 -1.95
C TYR A 304 -1.69 -0.96 -2.03
N SER A 305 -1.70 -0.20 -0.95
CA SER A 305 -1.29 1.22 -0.92
C SER A 305 0.11 1.44 -1.54
N VAL A 306 1.10 0.61 -1.19
CA VAL A 306 2.47 0.68 -1.75
C VAL A 306 2.48 0.40 -3.26
N LYS A 307 1.69 -0.58 -3.72
CA LYS A 307 1.59 -0.93 -5.14
C LYS A 307 0.94 0.18 -5.96
N ILE A 308 -0.01 0.91 -5.37
CA ILE A 308 -0.62 2.10 -5.99
C ILE A 308 0.41 3.22 -6.07
N SER A 309 1.16 3.52 -5.01
CA SER A 309 2.17 4.59 -5.02
C SER A 309 3.22 4.38 -6.10
N LEU A 310 3.76 3.15 -6.22
CA LEU A 310 4.71 2.81 -7.29
C LEU A 310 4.10 2.95 -8.69
N ALA A 311 2.83 2.61 -8.85
CA ALA A 311 2.11 2.76 -10.10
C ALA A 311 1.90 4.24 -10.47
N LEU A 312 1.54 5.09 -9.50
CA LEU A 312 1.35 6.53 -9.70
C LEU A 312 2.66 7.22 -10.10
N GLU A 313 3.78 6.90 -9.44
CA GLU A 313 5.10 7.47 -9.79
C GLU A 313 5.52 7.07 -11.21
N LYS A 314 5.31 5.81 -11.59
CA LYS A 314 5.55 5.37 -12.97
C LYS A 314 4.62 6.09 -13.96
N LEU A 315 3.32 6.21 -13.64
CA LEU A 315 2.31 6.85 -14.49
C LEU A 315 2.64 8.34 -14.73
N LYS A 316 3.12 9.04 -13.70
CA LYS A 316 3.57 10.44 -13.78
C LYS A 316 4.69 10.65 -14.82
N GLY A 317 5.54 9.64 -15.03
CA GLY A 317 6.58 9.66 -16.06
C GLY A 317 6.09 9.39 -17.49
N LEU A 318 4.83 8.95 -17.68
CA LEU A 318 4.29 8.61 -19.00
C LEU A 318 3.65 9.84 -19.67
N LYS A 319 3.91 10.03 -20.96
CA LYS A 319 3.35 11.12 -21.77
C LYS A 319 1.94 10.78 -22.27
N LEU A 320 0.96 10.78 -21.36
CA LEU A 320 -0.45 10.49 -21.67
C LEU A 320 -1.29 11.76 -21.75
N GLN A 321 -2.37 11.72 -22.55
CA GLN A 321 -3.36 12.80 -22.57
C GLN A 321 -4.17 12.81 -21.27
N PRO A 322 -4.67 13.97 -20.80
CA PRO A 322 -5.41 14.06 -19.54
C PRO A 322 -6.59 13.07 -19.41
N ALA A 323 -7.34 12.86 -20.50
CA ALA A 323 -8.46 11.91 -20.52
C ALA A 323 -8.01 10.45 -20.32
N GLN A 324 -6.89 10.07 -20.92
CA GLN A 324 -6.30 8.73 -20.79
C GLN A 324 -5.77 8.50 -19.38
N VAL A 325 -5.08 9.50 -18.81
CA VAL A 325 -4.62 9.45 -17.42
C VAL A 325 -5.80 9.19 -16.49
N GLN A 326 -6.92 9.90 -16.67
CA GLN A 326 -8.11 9.66 -15.83
C GLN A 326 -8.62 8.23 -15.96
N HIS A 327 -8.67 7.68 -17.17
CA HIS A 327 -9.10 6.29 -17.37
C HIS A 327 -8.14 5.28 -16.72
N VAL A 328 -6.83 5.52 -16.78
CA VAL A 328 -5.84 4.65 -16.12
C VAL A 328 -5.93 4.76 -14.60
N LEU A 329 -6.14 5.96 -14.05
CA LEU A 329 -6.36 6.17 -12.62
C LEU A 329 -7.66 5.48 -12.15
N ASP A 330 -8.75 5.55 -12.93
CA ASP A 330 -9.99 4.81 -12.66
C ASP A 330 -9.73 3.33 -12.48
N ILE A 331 -9.01 2.72 -13.42
CA ILE A 331 -8.72 1.29 -13.38
C ILE A 331 -7.80 0.98 -12.20
N LEU A 332 -6.75 1.78 -11.98
CA LEU A 332 -5.76 1.58 -10.94
C LEU A 332 -6.38 1.53 -9.54
N PHE A 333 -7.28 2.46 -9.22
CA PHE A 333 -7.90 2.50 -7.90
C PHE A 333 -9.02 1.47 -7.69
N ASN A 334 -9.62 0.97 -8.78
CA ASN A 334 -10.67 -0.06 -8.73
C ASN A 334 -10.11 -1.48 -8.71
N SER A 335 -8.93 -1.71 -9.27
CA SER A 335 -8.26 -3.03 -9.35
C SER A 335 -6.77 -2.93 -8.99
N PRO A 336 -6.44 -2.49 -7.76
CA PRO A 336 -5.06 -2.19 -7.36
C PRO A 336 -4.16 -3.44 -7.28
N GLU A 337 -4.72 -4.64 -7.19
CA GLU A 337 -4.00 -5.91 -7.23
C GLU A 337 -3.22 -6.12 -8.56
N HIS A 338 -3.68 -5.48 -9.63
CA HIS A 338 -3.10 -5.53 -10.97
C HIS A 338 -2.34 -4.24 -11.35
N SER A 339 -1.96 -3.42 -10.38
CA SER A 339 -1.33 -2.11 -10.66
C SER A 339 -0.05 -2.21 -11.50
N SER A 340 0.78 -3.24 -11.25
CA SER A 340 2.05 -3.42 -11.96
C SER A 340 1.83 -3.76 -13.43
N THR A 341 0.98 -4.76 -13.71
CA THR A 341 0.68 -5.21 -15.09
C THR A 341 -0.06 -4.13 -15.87
N LEU A 342 -0.99 -3.41 -15.22
CA LEU A 342 -1.68 -2.26 -15.83
C LEU A 342 -0.68 -1.20 -16.30
N ILE A 343 0.21 -0.74 -15.41
CA ILE A 343 1.16 0.33 -15.75
C ILE A 343 2.18 -0.13 -16.79
N GLU A 344 2.63 -1.39 -16.75
CA GLU A 344 3.45 -1.96 -17.81
C GLU A 344 2.72 -1.96 -19.16
N GLY A 345 1.47 -2.42 -19.20
CA GLY A 345 0.64 -2.36 -20.40
C GLY A 345 0.46 -0.94 -20.94
N VAL A 346 0.14 0.01 -20.08
CA VAL A 346 0.01 1.42 -20.45
C VAL A 346 1.35 2.00 -20.95
N SER A 347 2.48 1.61 -20.35
CA SER A 347 3.82 2.02 -20.80
C SER A 347 4.16 1.49 -22.20
N ILE A 348 3.67 0.29 -22.55
CA ILE A 348 3.85 -0.31 -23.87
C ILE A 348 2.95 0.39 -24.90
N LEU A 349 1.72 0.76 -24.53
CA LEU A 349 0.74 1.45 -25.38
C LEU A 349 1.04 2.94 -25.58
N GLN A 350 2.17 3.49 -25.17
CA GLN A 350 2.46 4.93 -25.31
C GLN A 350 2.34 5.46 -26.76
N ASN A 351 2.20 6.79 -26.87
CA ASN A 351 2.04 7.54 -28.12
C ASN A 351 0.70 7.24 -28.83
N ASP A 352 0.75 6.95 -30.14
CA ASP A 352 -0.40 6.71 -31.01
C ASP A 352 -1.17 5.42 -30.69
N LEU A 353 -0.60 4.55 -29.86
CA LEU A 353 -1.23 3.31 -29.41
C LEU A 353 -2.14 3.49 -28.19
N CYS A 354 -2.07 4.61 -27.47
CA CYS A 354 -2.85 4.80 -26.26
C CYS A 354 -4.22 5.37 -26.64
N SER A 355 -5.10 4.52 -27.18
CA SER A 355 -6.48 4.90 -27.50
C SER A 355 -7.45 4.35 -26.45
N ASP A 356 -8.63 4.95 -26.33
CA ASP A 356 -9.68 4.46 -25.43
C ASP A 356 -10.08 3.01 -25.76
N GLU A 357 -10.06 2.62 -27.04
CA GLU A 357 -10.29 1.24 -27.48
C GLU A 357 -9.22 0.28 -26.92
N ASN A 358 -7.94 0.65 -27.03
CA ASN A 358 -6.84 -0.19 -26.56
C ASN A 358 -6.79 -0.25 -25.03
N LEU A 359 -7.12 0.85 -24.35
CA LEU A 359 -7.29 0.87 -22.89
C LEU A 359 -8.47 0.00 -22.44
N ALA A 360 -9.58 0.00 -23.20
CA ALA A 360 -10.71 -0.89 -22.93
C ALA A 360 -10.33 -2.36 -23.08
N ILE A 361 -9.50 -2.71 -24.08
CA ILE A 361 -9.00 -4.08 -24.27
C ILE A 361 -8.20 -4.54 -23.05
N ILE A 362 -7.18 -3.78 -22.62
CA ILE A 362 -6.37 -4.18 -21.45
C ILE A 362 -7.21 -4.24 -20.16
N ARG A 363 -8.24 -3.38 -20.04
CA ARG A 363 -9.16 -3.37 -18.90
C ARG A 363 -9.96 -4.65 -18.77
N THR A 364 -10.28 -5.34 -19.88
CA THR A 364 -11.04 -6.61 -19.81
C THR A 364 -10.30 -7.72 -19.07
N ASN A 365 -8.96 -7.71 -19.10
CA ASN A 365 -8.13 -8.77 -18.52
C ASN A 365 -6.83 -8.16 -17.93
N LEU A 366 -6.96 -7.46 -16.80
CA LEU A 366 -5.89 -6.69 -16.18
C LEU A 366 -4.66 -7.52 -15.77
N GLN A 367 -4.85 -8.80 -15.45
CA GLN A 367 -3.76 -9.73 -15.15
C GLN A 367 -2.77 -9.89 -16.32
N TYR A 368 -3.23 -9.68 -17.55
CA TYR A 368 -2.45 -9.85 -18.78
C TYR A 368 -2.37 -8.55 -19.59
N ALA A 369 -2.51 -7.40 -18.93
CA ALA A 369 -2.53 -6.09 -19.58
C ALA A 369 -1.24 -5.80 -20.39
N ASP A 370 -0.09 -6.23 -19.88
CA ASP A 370 1.22 -6.15 -20.55
C ASP A 370 1.27 -7.02 -21.82
N LYS A 371 0.78 -8.26 -21.74
CA LYS A 371 0.70 -9.17 -22.90
C LYS A 371 -0.24 -8.63 -23.98
N LEU A 372 -1.42 -8.17 -23.58
CA LEU A 372 -2.38 -7.56 -24.50
C LEU A 372 -1.82 -6.28 -25.15
N ALA A 373 -1.11 -5.44 -24.39
CA ALA A 373 -0.45 -4.26 -24.94
C ALA A 373 0.65 -4.64 -25.95
N ASN A 374 1.47 -5.64 -25.64
CA ASN A 374 2.48 -6.18 -26.55
C ASN A 374 1.86 -6.79 -27.82
N ALA A 375 0.70 -7.44 -27.69
CA ALA A 375 -0.06 -7.96 -28.81
C ALA A 375 -0.50 -6.83 -29.75
N ILE A 376 -1.16 -5.79 -29.21
CA ILE A 376 -1.61 -4.62 -29.97
C ILE A 376 -0.43 -3.93 -30.67
N LYS A 377 0.67 -3.70 -29.95
CA LYS A 377 1.91 -3.12 -30.53
C LYS A 377 2.46 -3.98 -31.67
N SER A 378 2.44 -5.30 -31.51
CA SER A 378 2.91 -6.24 -32.54
C SER A 378 2.03 -6.20 -33.79
N LEU A 379 0.71 -6.18 -33.63
CA LEU A 379 -0.24 -6.04 -34.73
C LEU A 379 -0.07 -4.69 -35.46
N LYS A 380 0.10 -3.59 -34.72
CA LYS A 380 0.33 -2.26 -35.31
C LYS A 380 1.57 -2.25 -36.19
N SER A 381 2.64 -2.91 -35.78
CA SER A 381 3.91 -2.95 -36.52
C SER A 381 3.83 -3.60 -37.91
N VAL A 382 2.71 -4.27 -38.23
CA VAL A 382 2.42 -4.86 -39.54
C VAL A 382 1.07 -4.41 -40.12
N SER A 383 0.48 -3.32 -39.59
CA SER A 383 -0.82 -2.80 -40.03
C SER A 383 -1.98 -3.80 -39.94
N LEU A 384 -1.95 -4.67 -38.92
CA LEU A 384 -3.03 -5.63 -38.61
C LEU A 384 -3.77 -5.27 -37.31
N ASP A 385 -3.74 -4.00 -36.90
CA ASP A 385 -4.40 -3.51 -35.69
C ASP A 385 -5.88 -3.14 -35.90
N ASP A 386 -6.55 -3.78 -36.86
CA ASP A 386 -8.01 -3.66 -37.00
C ASP A 386 -8.74 -4.30 -35.82
N LYS A 387 -10.03 -3.96 -35.71
CA LYS A 387 -10.89 -4.41 -34.62
C LYS A 387 -11.03 -5.93 -34.55
N GLU A 388 -11.04 -6.63 -35.69
CA GLU A 388 -11.21 -8.09 -35.72
C GLU A 388 -9.97 -8.77 -35.12
N ASN A 389 -8.79 -8.42 -35.58
CA ASN A 389 -7.53 -9.00 -35.10
C ASN A 389 -7.26 -8.66 -33.64
N LYS A 390 -7.56 -7.43 -33.20
CA LYS A 390 -7.54 -7.05 -31.77
C LYS A 390 -8.48 -7.91 -30.94
N THR A 391 -9.68 -8.18 -31.43
CA THR A 391 -10.66 -9.03 -30.73
C THR A 391 -10.14 -10.45 -30.59
N LEU A 392 -9.57 -11.03 -31.65
CA LEU A 392 -9.04 -12.40 -31.64
C LEU A 392 -7.90 -12.58 -30.63
N VAL A 393 -6.91 -11.68 -30.60
CA VAL A 393 -5.82 -11.77 -29.62
C VAL A 393 -6.31 -11.55 -28.18
N SER A 394 -7.42 -10.84 -28.01
CA SER A 394 -8.01 -10.57 -26.69
C SER A 394 -8.87 -11.71 -26.14
N GLN A 395 -9.31 -12.65 -26.98
CA GLN A 395 -10.08 -13.83 -26.55
C GLN A 395 -9.25 -14.79 -25.69
N VAL A 396 -7.91 -14.76 -25.83
CA VAL A 396 -6.99 -15.64 -25.10
C VAL A 396 -5.84 -14.80 -24.52
N PRO A 397 -6.09 -14.02 -23.46
CA PRO A 397 -5.19 -12.99 -22.97
C PRO A 397 -3.79 -13.51 -22.60
N GLU A 398 -3.72 -14.72 -22.03
CA GLU A 398 -2.48 -15.37 -21.62
C GLU A 398 -1.48 -15.59 -22.76
N PHE A 399 -1.98 -15.82 -23.99
CA PHE A 399 -1.17 -16.09 -25.18
C PHE A 399 -1.25 -14.95 -26.21
N SER A 400 -1.83 -13.80 -25.84
CA SER A 400 -2.16 -12.72 -26.77
C SER A 400 -0.95 -12.18 -27.53
N ASP A 401 0.18 -12.00 -26.85
CA ASP A 401 1.46 -11.56 -27.41
C ASP A 401 2.05 -12.60 -28.38
N ALA A 402 2.00 -13.88 -28.02
CA ALA A 402 2.43 -14.99 -28.85
C ALA A 402 1.59 -15.11 -30.14
N ILE A 403 0.25 -15.03 -30.03
CA ILE A 403 -0.66 -15.05 -31.18
C ILE A 403 -0.40 -13.85 -32.11
N ALA A 404 -0.25 -12.64 -31.55
CA ALA A 404 0.09 -11.46 -32.34
C ALA A 404 1.46 -11.59 -33.01
N SER A 405 2.42 -12.28 -32.38
CA SER A 405 3.71 -12.61 -32.99
C SER A 405 3.56 -13.55 -34.18
N VAL A 406 2.69 -14.56 -34.10
CA VAL A 406 2.34 -15.44 -35.24
C VAL A 406 1.75 -14.62 -36.38
N PHE A 407 0.73 -13.79 -36.10
CA PHE A 407 0.09 -12.94 -37.12
C PHE A 407 1.09 -12.00 -37.78
N LYS A 408 1.98 -11.40 -36.97
CA LYS A 408 3.09 -10.58 -37.46
C LYS A 408 4.05 -11.35 -38.36
N GLN A 409 4.40 -12.59 -38.03
CA GLN A 409 5.25 -13.38 -38.91
C GLN A 409 4.52 -13.74 -40.21
N LEU A 410 3.27 -14.21 -40.13
CA LEU A 410 2.42 -14.52 -41.29
C LEU A 410 2.28 -13.33 -42.24
N ALA A 411 2.10 -12.12 -41.69
CA ALA A 411 2.04 -10.89 -42.48
C ALA A 411 3.37 -10.59 -43.18
N LYS A 412 4.49 -10.76 -42.47
CA LYS A 412 5.82 -10.54 -43.03
C LYS A 412 6.18 -11.55 -44.11
N VAL A 413 5.68 -12.78 -44.02
CA VAL A 413 5.81 -13.79 -45.07
C VAL A 413 4.68 -13.72 -46.11
N LYS A 414 3.83 -12.68 -46.07
CA LYS A 414 2.69 -12.45 -47.00
C LYS A 414 1.70 -13.63 -47.13
N GLN A 415 1.62 -14.48 -46.12
CA GLN A 415 0.65 -15.60 -46.02
C GLN A 415 -0.35 -15.39 -44.87
N PHE A 416 -0.59 -14.13 -44.50
CA PHE A 416 -1.66 -13.79 -43.56
C PHE A 416 -3.00 -13.80 -44.29
N SER A 417 -3.83 -14.80 -44.00
CA SER A 417 -5.16 -15.00 -44.58
C SER A 417 -6.15 -15.44 -43.51
N HIS A 418 -7.45 -15.46 -43.84
CA HIS A 418 -8.48 -15.97 -42.93
C HIS A 418 -8.17 -17.42 -42.50
N ASN A 419 -7.74 -18.27 -43.43
CA ASN A 419 -7.44 -19.69 -43.16
C ASN A 419 -6.22 -19.84 -42.24
N THR A 420 -5.10 -19.19 -42.54
CA THR A 420 -3.88 -19.31 -41.71
C THR A 420 -4.09 -18.71 -40.33
N ARG A 421 -4.93 -17.68 -40.22
CA ARG A 421 -5.37 -17.11 -38.94
C ARG A 421 -6.20 -18.11 -38.11
N GLU A 422 -7.22 -18.73 -38.68
CA GLU A 422 -8.03 -19.74 -37.98
C GLU A 422 -7.20 -20.95 -37.55
N LEU A 423 -6.28 -21.41 -38.41
CA LEU A 423 -5.39 -22.50 -38.09
C LEU A 423 -4.42 -22.14 -36.95
N ALA A 424 -3.82 -20.95 -36.97
CA ALA A 424 -2.97 -20.48 -35.89
C ALA A 424 -3.70 -20.46 -34.53
N LEU A 425 -4.98 -20.06 -34.53
CA LEU A 425 -5.82 -20.05 -33.33
C LEU A 425 -6.17 -21.45 -32.79
N LYS A 426 -5.96 -22.53 -33.54
CA LYS A 426 -6.08 -23.91 -33.02
C LYS A 426 -4.85 -24.34 -32.20
N HIS A 427 -3.72 -23.65 -32.35
CA HIS A 427 -2.43 -24.00 -31.73
C HIS A 427 -1.97 -22.98 -30.68
N LEU A 428 -2.89 -22.43 -29.88
CA LEU A 428 -2.64 -21.34 -28.92
C LEU A 428 -1.44 -21.62 -27.98
N LYS A 429 -1.35 -22.84 -27.45
CA LYS A 429 -0.28 -23.24 -26.51
C LYS A 429 1.11 -23.27 -27.15
N ASN A 430 1.19 -23.43 -28.47
CA ASN A 430 2.43 -23.51 -29.23
C ASN A 430 2.68 -22.23 -30.03
N ALA A 431 1.91 -21.15 -29.80
CA ALA A 431 1.99 -19.94 -30.61
C ALA A 431 3.41 -19.32 -30.64
N GLU A 432 4.18 -19.40 -29.55
CA GLU A 432 5.58 -18.95 -29.54
C GLU A 432 6.47 -19.79 -30.46
N VAL A 433 6.32 -21.11 -30.43
CA VAL A 433 7.03 -22.06 -31.30
C VAL A 433 6.66 -21.82 -32.76
N VAL A 434 5.37 -21.67 -33.04
CA VAL A 434 4.84 -21.34 -34.37
C VAL A 434 5.48 -20.04 -34.89
N ALA A 435 5.47 -18.97 -34.09
CA ALA A 435 6.10 -17.70 -34.46
C ALA A 435 7.62 -17.86 -34.67
N GLY A 436 8.27 -18.72 -33.87
CA GLY A 436 9.68 -19.09 -34.01
C GLY A 436 9.99 -19.74 -35.36
N ILE A 437 9.20 -20.75 -35.74
CA ILE A 437 9.31 -21.47 -37.02
C ILE A 437 9.13 -20.49 -38.19
N LEU A 438 8.03 -19.72 -38.18
CA LEU A 438 7.75 -18.76 -39.25
C LEU A 438 8.86 -17.71 -39.41
N ARG A 439 9.40 -17.22 -38.27
CA ARG A 439 10.54 -16.31 -38.28
C ARG A 439 11.79 -16.98 -38.85
N TYR A 440 12.05 -18.24 -38.49
CA TYR A 440 13.20 -19.00 -38.96
C TYR A 440 13.13 -19.23 -40.47
N LEU A 441 11.98 -19.67 -40.98
CA LEU A 441 11.73 -19.87 -42.40
C LEU A 441 11.93 -18.56 -43.18
N ARG A 442 11.40 -17.43 -42.69
CA ARG A 442 11.61 -16.12 -43.32
C ARG A 442 13.08 -15.71 -43.42
N VAL A 443 13.89 -16.02 -42.41
CA VAL A 443 15.30 -15.60 -42.38
C VAL A 443 16.18 -16.48 -43.27
N ASN A 444 15.83 -17.76 -43.40
CA ASN A 444 16.70 -18.75 -44.06
C ASN A 444 16.21 -19.19 -45.45
N LEU A 445 15.00 -18.80 -45.87
CA LEU A 445 14.48 -19.06 -47.22
C LEU A 445 14.28 -17.74 -47.97
N SER A 446 14.38 -17.78 -49.30
CA SER A 446 14.17 -16.58 -50.13
C SER A 446 12.69 -16.20 -50.23
N ASP A 447 12.40 -14.91 -50.42
CA ASP A 447 11.03 -14.38 -50.52
C ASP A 447 10.23 -15.00 -51.69
N GLU A 448 10.89 -15.33 -52.80
CA GLU A 448 10.30 -16.04 -53.94
C GLU A 448 9.91 -17.47 -53.58
N MET A 449 10.62 -18.12 -52.67
CA MET A 449 10.33 -19.50 -52.25
C MET A 449 9.16 -19.58 -51.27
N ILE A 450 8.99 -18.55 -50.43
CA ILE A 450 7.88 -18.49 -49.50
C ILE A 450 6.60 -18.04 -50.20
N ASN A 451 6.69 -17.18 -51.22
CA ASN A 451 5.52 -16.62 -51.91
C ASN A 451 5.23 -17.18 -53.31
N GLY A 452 6.17 -17.91 -53.91
CA GLY A 452 6.14 -18.31 -55.31
C GLY A 452 5.61 -19.72 -55.58
N SER A 453 5.31 -20.51 -54.55
CA SER A 453 4.62 -21.79 -54.72
C SER A 453 3.11 -21.57 -54.91
N LEU A 454 2.47 -22.38 -55.77
CA LEU A 454 1.00 -22.52 -55.89
C LEU A 454 0.31 -22.94 -54.56
N ILE A 455 1.10 -23.30 -53.55
CA ILE A 455 0.69 -23.83 -52.26
C ILE A 455 1.10 -22.81 -51.18
N ASP A 456 0.17 -22.46 -50.29
CA ASP A 456 0.45 -21.68 -49.08
C ASP A 456 1.22 -22.57 -48.10
N LEU A 457 2.55 -22.38 -48.06
CA LEU A 457 3.46 -23.17 -47.23
C LEU A 457 3.05 -23.17 -45.74
N CYS A 458 2.67 -22.01 -45.20
CA CYS A 458 2.24 -21.90 -43.81
C CYS A 458 0.94 -22.67 -43.58
N GLU A 459 -0.03 -22.56 -44.49
CA GLU A 459 -1.28 -23.31 -44.41
C GLU A 459 -1.05 -24.83 -44.38
N GLU A 460 -0.17 -25.36 -45.23
CA GLU A 460 0.17 -26.79 -45.22
C GLU A 460 0.89 -27.22 -43.94
N LEU A 461 1.87 -26.43 -43.46
CA LEU A 461 2.55 -26.71 -42.19
C LEU A 461 1.55 -26.75 -41.02
N PHE A 462 0.55 -25.88 -41.01
CA PHE A 462 -0.52 -25.94 -40.01
C PHE A 462 -1.42 -27.17 -40.18
N LYS A 463 -1.92 -27.44 -41.40
CA LYS A 463 -2.82 -28.59 -41.68
C LYS A 463 -2.18 -29.92 -41.31
N LYS A 464 -0.87 -30.05 -41.51
CA LYS A 464 -0.09 -31.24 -41.20
C LYS A 464 0.39 -31.28 -39.74
N ASN A 465 -0.01 -30.33 -38.90
CA ASN A 465 0.42 -30.20 -37.50
C ASN A 465 1.94 -30.16 -37.32
N LEU A 466 2.67 -29.60 -38.29
CA LEU A 466 4.14 -29.52 -38.25
C LEU A 466 4.66 -28.34 -37.43
N MET A 467 3.79 -27.45 -36.95
CA MET A 467 4.21 -26.28 -36.16
C MET A 467 4.51 -26.64 -34.69
N THR A 468 5.47 -27.55 -34.49
CA THR A 468 5.87 -28.10 -33.18
C THR A 468 7.33 -27.81 -32.86
N LEU A 469 7.71 -28.04 -31.60
CA LEU A 469 9.09 -27.79 -31.15
C LEU A 469 10.07 -28.71 -31.87
N GLU A 470 9.69 -29.96 -32.09
CA GLU A 470 10.48 -30.97 -32.80
C GLU A 470 10.76 -30.55 -34.24
N PHE A 471 9.77 -29.97 -34.91
CA PHE A 471 9.96 -29.44 -36.25
C PHE A 471 10.87 -28.20 -36.24
N GLN A 472 10.75 -27.32 -35.25
CA GLN A 472 11.66 -26.19 -35.10
C GLN A 472 13.12 -26.63 -34.94
N ASP A 473 13.36 -27.67 -34.14
CA ASP A 473 14.69 -28.24 -33.94
C ASP A 473 15.22 -28.90 -35.23
N LEU A 474 14.36 -29.63 -35.95
CA LEU A 474 14.69 -30.20 -37.25
C LEU A 474 15.08 -29.11 -38.27
N LEU A 475 14.33 -28.01 -38.35
CA LEU A 475 14.68 -26.87 -39.21
C LEU A 475 16.05 -26.30 -38.86
N ALA A 476 16.38 -26.21 -37.57
CA ALA A 476 17.67 -25.74 -37.10
C ALA A 476 18.80 -26.69 -37.50
N ASP A 477 18.60 -28.00 -37.41
CA ASP A 477 19.58 -29.00 -37.85
C ASP A 477 19.79 -28.97 -39.37
N LEU A 478 18.72 -28.80 -40.17
CA LEU A 478 18.81 -28.62 -41.62
C LEU A 478 19.59 -27.37 -42.00
N GLY A 479 19.35 -26.27 -41.29
CA GLY A 479 20.07 -25.01 -41.50
C GLY A 479 21.55 -25.14 -41.16
N LYS A 480 21.90 -25.81 -40.05
CA LYS A 480 23.32 -26.06 -39.68
C LYS A 480 24.07 -26.91 -40.70
N ALA A 481 23.38 -27.85 -41.32
CA ALA A 481 23.93 -28.70 -42.37
C ALA A 481 23.89 -28.03 -43.76
N GLU A 482 23.40 -26.79 -43.87
CA GLU A 482 23.25 -26.04 -45.13
C GLU A 482 22.39 -26.76 -46.19
N ILE A 483 21.46 -27.61 -45.74
CA ILE A 483 20.54 -28.38 -46.60
C ILE A 483 19.08 -27.93 -46.44
N LEU A 484 18.81 -26.84 -45.72
CA LEU A 484 17.47 -26.28 -45.66
C LEU A 484 17.10 -25.67 -47.02
N SER A 485 16.29 -26.39 -47.79
CA SER A 485 15.84 -25.99 -49.13
C SER A 485 14.35 -26.29 -49.34
N PRO A 486 13.66 -25.62 -50.28
CA PRO A 486 12.25 -25.91 -50.52
C PRO A 486 11.93 -27.34 -50.97
N PRO A 487 12.75 -28.01 -51.80
CA PRO A 487 12.55 -29.44 -52.08
C PRO A 487 12.56 -30.28 -50.81
N ASN A 488 13.52 -30.04 -49.90
CA ASN A 488 13.62 -30.78 -48.64
C ASN A 488 12.46 -30.48 -47.68
N LEU A 489 11.95 -29.24 -47.67
CA LEU A 489 10.75 -28.88 -46.92
C LEU A 489 9.49 -29.55 -47.49
N THR A 490 9.37 -29.61 -48.82
CA THR A 490 8.25 -30.29 -49.48
C THR A 490 8.25 -31.78 -49.15
N LEU A 491 9.42 -32.42 -49.21
CA LEU A 491 9.60 -33.82 -48.78
C LEU A 491 9.16 -34.05 -47.33
N LEU A 492 9.52 -33.14 -46.41
CA LEU A 492 9.09 -33.23 -45.01
C LEU A 492 7.58 -33.07 -44.84
N ILE A 493 6.95 -32.18 -45.63
CA ILE A 493 5.50 -31.95 -45.60
C ILE A 493 4.73 -33.16 -46.17
N GLU A 494 5.22 -33.75 -47.26
CA GLU A 494 4.64 -34.96 -47.87
C GLU A 494 4.70 -36.16 -46.91
N HIS A 495 5.77 -36.26 -46.12
CA HIS A 495 5.98 -37.32 -45.13
C HIS A 495 5.71 -36.90 -43.68
N ALA A 496 4.87 -35.88 -43.48
CA ALA A 496 4.57 -35.31 -42.16
C ALA A 496 4.08 -36.35 -41.12
N SER A 497 3.43 -37.43 -41.56
CA SER A 497 2.99 -38.51 -40.66
C SER A 497 4.13 -39.21 -39.92
N PHE A 498 5.36 -39.10 -40.41
CA PHE A 498 6.56 -39.69 -39.84
C PHE A 498 7.52 -38.64 -39.27
N ILE A 499 7.05 -37.41 -39.02
CA ILE A 499 7.92 -36.28 -38.72
C ILE A 499 8.75 -36.50 -37.45
N HIS A 500 8.19 -37.11 -36.40
CA HIS A 500 8.95 -37.41 -35.18
C HIS A 500 10.10 -38.37 -35.44
N THR A 501 9.86 -39.43 -36.22
CA THR A 501 10.87 -40.42 -36.60
C THR A 501 11.96 -39.79 -37.48
N LEU A 502 11.56 -38.93 -38.43
CA LEU A 502 12.47 -38.19 -39.30
C LEU A 502 13.29 -37.16 -38.53
N ALA A 503 12.67 -36.37 -37.66
CA ALA A 503 13.35 -35.38 -36.81
C ALA A 503 14.40 -36.05 -35.92
N SER A 504 14.02 -37.16 -35.27
CA SER A 504 14.93 -37.96 -34.46
C SER A 504 16.12 -38.52 -35.26
N ALA A 505 15.87 -39.00 -36.48
CA ALA A 505 16.90 -39.53 -37.37
C ALA A 505 17.87 -38.43 -37.82
N CYS A 506 17.34 -37.27 -38.22
CA CYS A 506 18.12 -36.09 -38.58
C CYS A 506 18.99 -35.62 -37.41
N PHE A 507 18.43 -35.56 -36.20
CA PHE A 507 19.17 -35.23 -35.00
C PHE A 507 20.33 -36.20 -34.74
N CYS A 508 20.09 -37.52 -34.88
CA CYS A 508 21.14 -38.53 -34.69
C CYS A 508 22.28 -38.36 -35.70
N LEU A 509 21.97 -38.05 -36.95
CA LEU A 509 22.96 -37.75 -37.98
C LEU A 509 23.71 -36.44 -37.68
N SER A 510 22.99 -35.40 -37.25
CA SER A 510 23.54 -34.08 -36.90
C SER A 510 24.55 -34.22 -35.77
N TYR A 511 24.16 -34.90 -34.69
CA TYR A 511 25.02 -35.20 -33.56
C TYR A 511 26.21 -36.10 -33.93
N GLY A 512 26.01 -37.03 -34.87
CA GLY A 512 27.07 -37.88 -35.42
C GLY A 512 28.05 -37.15 -36.34
N GLY A 513 27.79 -35.88 -36.71
CA GLY A 513 28.56 -35.14 -37.72
C GLY A 513 28.42 -35.71 -39.13
N LYS A 514 27.29 -36.37 -39.40
CA LYS A 514 26.97 -37.06 -40.66
C LYS A 514 25.74 -36.49 -41.37
N PHE A 515 25.20 -35.38 -40.90
CA PHE A 515 24.03 -34.78 -41.54
C PHE A 515 24.43 -33.94 -42.75
N ASN A 516 24.05 -34.43 -43.93
CA ASN A 516 24.28 -33.80 -45.24
C ASN A 516 23.14 -34.23 -46.20
N GLN A 517 23.12 -33.72 -47.44
CA GLN A 517 22.02 -33.95 -48.38
C GLN A 517 21.85 -35.44 -48.72
N GLU A 518 22.95 -36.13 -49.01
CA GLU A 518 22.93 -37.56 -49.38
C GLU A 518 22.30 -38.42 -48.28
N ASN A 519 22.73 -38.21 -47.03
CA ASN A 519 22.19 -38.96 -45.90
C ASN A 519 20.76 -38.54 -45.55
N PHE A 520 20.37 -37.28 -45.81
CA PHE A 520 19.00 -36.82 -45.67
C PHE A 520 18.08 -37.52 -46.67
N ASP A 521 18.47 -37.59 -47.94
CA ASP A 521 17.71 -38.26 -49.01
C ASP A 521 17.48 -39.74 -48.68
N CYS A 522 18.50 -40.44 -48.14
CA CYS A 522 18.37 -41.83 -47.70
C CYS A 522 17.29 -42.04 -46.62
N LEU A 523 17.00 -41.04 -45.76
CA LEU A 523 15.93 -41.16 -44.76
C LEU A 523 14.55 -41.29 -45.40
N PHE A 524 14.37 -40.74 -46.61
CA PHE A 524 13.11 -40.76 -47.34
C PHE A 524 12.93 -41.99 -48.24
N GLU A 525 13.97 -42.81 -48.44
CA GLU A 525 13.81 -44.13 -49.07
C GLU A 525 12.85 -45.01 -48.27
N ASN A 526 12.87 -44.88 -46.93
CA ASN A 526 11.92 -45.53 -46.05
C ASN A 526 11.69 -44.72 -44.75
N PRO A 527 10.81 -43.70 -44.77
CA PRO A 527 10.60 -42.77 -43.66
C PRO A 527 10.25 -43.46 -42.33
N ARG A 528 9.52 -44.59 -42.38
CA ARG A 528 9.16 -45.38 -41.19
C ARG A 528 10.38 -45.98 -40.47
N ARG A 529 11.48 -46.17 -41.20
CA ARG A 529 12.75 -46.73 -40.71
C ARG A 529 13.85 -45.68 -40.61
N ALA A 530 13.53 -44.39 -40.71
CA ALA A 530 14.52 -43.30 -40.75
C ALA A 530 15.54 -43.38 -39.60
N LEU A 531 15.11 -43.68 -38.37
CA LEU A 531 16.02 -43.88 -37.23
C LEU A 531 17.01 -45.05 -37.42
N GLY A 532 16.57 -46.14 -38.05
CA GLY A 532 17.45 -47.26 -38.39
C GLY A 532 18.43 -46.92 -39.51
N ILE A 533 17.97 -46.15 -40.49
CA ILE A 533 18.80 -45.67 -41.59
C ILE A 533 19.87 -44.72 -41.04
N ALA A 534 19.48 -43.75 -40.21
CA ALA A 534 20.41 -42.84 -39.54
C ALA A 534 21.49 -43.58 -38.74
N GLU A 535 21.14 -44.64 -38.02
CA GLU A 535 22.11 -45.47 -37.30
C GLU A 535 23.10 -46.18 -38.26
N MET A 536 22.60 -46.76 -39.36
CA MET A 536 23.46 -47.41 -40.37
C MET A 536 24.42 -46.42 -41.05
N LEU A 537 23.97 -45.18 -41.23
CA LEU A 537 24.75 -44.07 -41.78
C LEU A 537 25.73 -43.44 -40.76
N GLY A 538 25.84 -44.01 -39.55
CA GLY A 538 26.80 -43.59 -38.53
C GLY A 538 26.30 -42.47 -37.60
N GLY A 539 24.99 -42.23 -37.57
CA GLY A 539 24.34 -41.35 -36.60
C GLY A 539 24.53 -41.85 -35.16
N LYS A 540 24.55 -40.92 -34.20
CA LYS A 540 24.81 -41.20 -32.78
C LYS A 540 23.71 -40.61 -31.92
N THR A 541 23.32 -41.33 -30.88
CA THR A 541 22.49 -40.78 -29.81
C THR A 541 23.35 -40.03 -28.79
N ARG A 542 22.76 -39.05 -28.10
CA ARG A 542 23.41 -38.29 -27.03
C ARG A 542 23.73 -39.24 -25.85
N PRO A 543 24.95 -39.23 -25.27
CA PRO A 543 25.26 -40.07 -24.11
C PRO A 543 24.45 -39.63 -22.89
N SER A 544 23.96 -40.60 -22.11
CA SER A 544 23.06 -40.40 -20.96
C SER A 544 23.69 -39.71 -19.74
N ASN A 545 25.00 -39.48 -19.76
CA ASN A 545 25.75 -38.94 -18.63
C ASN A 545 26.40 -37.60 -18.97
N GLN A 546 25.71 -36.50 -18.72
CA GLN A 546 26.32 -35.25 -18.20
C GLN A 546 25.26 -34.24 -17.77
N ALA A 547 25.46 -33.71 -16.56
CA ALA A 547 24.67 -32.69 -15.92
C ALA A 547 24.80 -31.33 -16.64
N VAL A 548 24.14 -31.17 -17.79
CA VAL A 548 23.93 -29.87 -18.42
C VAL A 548 22.43 -29.59 -18.41
N ASN A 549 22.04 -28.67 -17.54
CA ASN A 549 20.77 -27.98 -17.60
C ASN A 549 20.65 -27.32 -18.98
N GLN A 550 19.77 -27.84 -19.84
CA GLN A 550 18.64 -27.14 -20.46
C GLN A 550 18.10 -27.94 -21.65
N LEU A 551 16.77 -28.02 -21.63
CA LEU A 551 15.79 -28.30 -22.69
C LEU A 551 16.31 -28.90 -23.99
N VAL A 552 15.76 -30.07 -24.29
CA VAL A 552 15.67 -30.81 -25.57
C VAL A 552 16.30 -32.19 -25.38
N SER A 553 15.51 -33.06 -24.75
CA SER A 553 15.67 -34.50 -24.89
C SER A 553 14.40 -35.00 -25.57
N ASP A 554 14.51 -35.42 -26.83
CA ASP A 554 13.52 -36.35 -27.36
C ASP A 554 13.75 -37.69 -26.63
N LYS A 555 13.10 -37.83 -25.48
CA LYS A 555 13.13 -39.07 -24.69
C LYS A 555 12.64 -40.24 -25.53
N GLY A 556 11.71 -40.01 -26.45
CA GLY A 556 11.19 -41.04 -27.36
C GLY A 556 12.27 -41.58 -28.29
N ALA A 557 13.10 -40.72 -28.89
CA ALA A 557 14.23 -41.14 -29.72
C ALA A 557 15.28 -41.95 -28.94
N GLN A 558 15.58 -41.52 -27.70
CA GLN A 558 16.52 -42.21 -26.83
C GLN A 558 15.97 -43.57 -26.38
N ASP A 559 14.72 -43.61 -25.94
CA ASP A 559 14.03 -44.81 -25.51
C ASP A 559 13.91 -45.78 -26.69
N PHE A 560 13.53 -45.32 -27.89
CA PHE A 560 13.43 -46.17 -29.08
C PHE A 560 14.78 -46.79 -29.48
N VAL A 561 15.85 -45.99 -29.54
CA VAL A 561 17.18 -46.54 -29.89
C VAL A 561 17.68 -47.48 -28.79
N MET A 562 17.43 -47.18 -27.52
CA MET A 562 17.81 -48.06 -26.40
C MET A 562 17.00 -49.36 -26.40
N ILE A 563 15.68 -49.28 -26.59
CA ILE A 563 14.78 -50.43 -26.75
C ILE A 563 15.21 -51.27 -27.94
N ARG A 564 15.50 -50.66 -29.10
CA ARG A 564 15.93 -51.36 -30.30
C ARG A 564 17.31 -52.00 -30.14
N LYS A 565 18.26 -51.32 -29.50
CA LYS A 565 19.58 -51.87 -29.19
C LYS A 565 19.46 -53.04 -28.20
N ALA A 566 18.65 -52.90 -27.16
CA ALA A 566 18.32 -53.98 -26.24
C ALA A 566 17.65 -55.15 -26.97
N ALA A 567 16.68 -54.88 -27.85
CA ALA A 567 15.99 -55.88 -28.65
C ALA A 567 16.93 -56.60 -29.64
N ARG A 568 17.88 -55.91 -30.27
CA ARG A 568 18.92 -56.54 -31.11
C ARG A 568 19.87 -57.39 -30.29
N VAL A 569 20.34 -56.92 -29.15
CA VAL A 569 21.19 -57.69 -28.23
C VAL A 569 20.44 -58.93 -27.73
N MET A 570 19.14 -58.81 -27.43
CA MET A 570 18.28 -59.93 -27.06
C MET A 570 18.07 -60.91 -28.22
N ALA A 571 17.80 -60.43 -29.44
CA ALA A 571 17.63 -61.27 -30.64
C ALA A 571 18.93 -61.98 -31.07
N GLN A 572 20.08 -61.33 -30.86
CA GLN A 572 21.40 -61.94 -31.07
C GLN A 572 21.73 -62.95 -29.95
N GLY A 573 21.36 -62.66 -28.70
CA GLY A 573 21.47 -63.57 -27.57
C GLY A 573 20.54 -64.80 -27.66
N LEU A 574 19.43 -64.71 -28.41
CA LEU A 574 18.55 -65.85 -28.68
C LEU A 574 19.12 -66.84 -29.72
N ARG A 575 20.18 -66.48 -30.46
CA ARG A 575 20.90 -67.44 -31.34
C ARG A 575 21.94 -68.29 -30.59
N GLY A 576 22.19 -68.00 -29.31
CA GLY A 576 23.06 -68.79 -28.45
C GLY A 576 22.77 -68.48 -27.00
N LEU A 577 21.99 -69.35 -26.36
CA LEU A 577 21.66 -69.44 -24.92
C LEU A 577 22.41 -68.49 -23.94
N THR A 578 21.60 -67.94 -23.02
CA THR A 578 21.92 -67.59 -21.62
C THR A 578 23.05 -66.58 -21.37
N LEU A 579 22.76 -65.28 -21.21
CA LEU A 579 23.71 -64.33 -20.57
C LEU A 579 23.11 -62.99 -20.08
N PHE A 580 21.86 -62.96 -19.63
CA PHE A 580 21.39 -61.89 -18.73
C PHE A 580 20.70 -62.52 -17.53
N SER A 581 21.25 -62.28 -16.34
CA SER A 581 20.49 -62.44 -15.10
C SER A 581 19.43 -61.34 -15.06
N PRO A 582 18.17 -61.64 -14.71
CA PRO A 582 17.13 -60.63 -14.62
C PRO A 582 17.52 -59.54 -13.60
N VAL A 583 17.16 -58.29 -13.89
CA VAL A 583 17.31 -57.20 -12.92
C VAL A 583 16.24 -57.41 -11.85
N GLU A 584 16.65 -57.77 -10.63
CA GLU A 584 15.74 -57.86 -9.49
C GLU A 584 15.22 -56.46 -9.13
N ILE A 585 13.96 -56.19 -9.47
CA ILE A 585 13.26 -54.98 -9.02
C ILE A 585 12.95 -55.17 -7.55
N ASN A 586 13.57 -54.36 -6.69
CA ASN A 586 13.33 -54.43 -5.25
C ASN A 586 12.14 -53.55 -4.82
N GLN A 587 11.56 -53.87 -3.66
CA GLN A 587 10.38 -53.21 -3.08
C GLN A 587 10.48 -51.67 -3.10
N ARG A 588 11.68 -51.12 -2.85
CA ARG A 588 11.91 -49.67 -2.81
C ARG A 588 11.75 -48.99 -4.17
N GLN A 589 12.04 -49.70 -5.26
CA GLN A 589 11.84 -49.19 -6.62
C GLN A 589 10.36 -49.17 -6.98
N VAL A 590 9.58 -50.17 -6.54
CA VAL A 590 8.12 -50.22 -6.70
C VAL A 590 7.45 -49.09 -5.91
N GLU A 591 7.85 -48.89 -4.65
CA GLU A 591 7.34 -47.79 -3.81
C GLU A 591 7.60 -46.42 -4.42
N ARG A 592 8.80 -46.22 -5.00
CA ARG A 592 9.17 -44.97 -5.65
C ARG A 592 8.39 -44.73 -6.94
N PHE A 593 8.14 -45.77 -7.73
CA PHE A 593 7.27 -45.71 -8.91
C PHE A 593 5.83 -45.37 -8.52
N CYS A 594 5.30 -46.01 -7.46
CA CYS A 594 3.95 -45.78 -6.95
C CYS A 594 3.77 -44.36 -6.41
N GLN A 595 4.78 -43.81 -5.72
CA GLN A 595 4.79 -42.40 -5.30
C GLN A 595 4.75 -41.43 -6.49
N LEU A 596 5.52 -41.70 -7.54
CA LEU A 596 5.60 -40.84 -8.73
C LEU A 596 4.34 -40.94 -9.61
N SER A 597 3.71 -42.11 -9.64
CA SER A 597 2.51 -42.39 -10.45
C SER A 597 1.18 -42.25 -9.70
N LYS A 598 1.22 -42.01 -8.37
CA LYS A 598 0.08 -41.93 -7.45
C LYS A 598 -0.82 -43.17 -7.47
N ARG A 599 -0.23 -44.37 -7.56
CA ARG A 599 -0.94 -45.66 -7.50
C ARG A 599 -0.58 -46.42 -6.22
N ASP A 600 -1.43 -47.36 -5.83
CA ASP A 600 -1.24 -48.13 -4.60
C ASP A 600 -0.16 -49.22 -4.80
N PRO A 601 0.89 -49.26 -3.96
CA PRO A 601 1.96 -50.28 -4.04
C PRO A 601 1.45 -51.72 -3.92
N SER A 602 0.29 -51.95 -3.29
CA SER A 602 -0.30 -53.27 -3.12
C SER A 602 -0.95 -53.83 -4.39
N GLU A 603 -1.15 -52.99 -5.42
CA GLU A 603 -1.60 -53.42 -6.76
C GLU A 603 -0.49 -54.07 -7.59
N PHE A 604 0.76 -54.02 -7.13
CA PHE A 604 1.93 -54.40 -7.88
C PHE A 604 2.67 -55.56 -7.20
N ASP A 605 2.35 -56.80 -7.58
CA ASP A 605 3.16 -57.97 -7.22
C ASP A 605 4.47 -57.95 -8.05
N PRO A 606 5.66 -57.88 -7.42
CA PRO A 606 6.94 -57.91 -8.11
C PRO A 606 7.12 -59.15 -9.01
N ALA A 607 6.52 -60.30 -8.65
CA ALA A 607 6.56 -61.51 -9.46
C ALA A 607 5.67 -61.37 -10.72
N PHE A 608 4.49 -60.79 -10.58
CA PHE A 608 3.58 -60.52 -11.69
C PHE A 608 4.11 -59.43 -12.63
N LEU A 609 4.78 -58.41 -12.09
CA LEU A 609 5.50 -57.40 -12.88
C LEU A 609 6.71 -58.01 -13.63
N HIS A 610 7.39 -58.99 -13.03
CA HIS A 610 8.46 -59.73 -13.69
C HIS A 610 7.91 -60.62 -14.83
N GLU A 611 6.74 -61.23 -14.63
CA GLU A 611 6.02 -62.00 -15.65
C GLU A 611 5.50 -61.10 -16.78
N GLN A 612 4.93 -59.93 -16.46
CA GLN A 612 4.54 -58.91 -17.44
C GLN A 612 5.75 -58.33 -18.16
N GLN A 613 6.88 -58.10 -17.49
CA GLN A 613 8.11 -57.69 -18.16
C GLN A 613 8.63 -58.78 -19.08
N GLN A 614 8.62 -60.06 -18.67
CA GLN A 614 8.95 -61.17 -19.57
C GLN A 614 7.96 -61.25 -20.73
N GLU A 615 6.66 -61.09 -20.51
CA GLU A 615 5.64 -61.11 -21.57
C GLU A 615 5.79 -59.93 -22.53
N VAL A 616 6.11 -58.73 -22.03
CA VAL A 616 6.42 -57.54 -22.83
C VAL A 616 7.73 -57.72 -23.57
N LEU A 617 8.77 -58.28 -22.96
CA LEU A 617 10.06 -58.57 -23.60
C LEU A 617 9.94 -59.68 -24.65
N ILE A 618 9.11 -60.71 -24.39
CA ILE A 618 8.75 -61.76 -25.34
C ILE A 618 7.93 -61.17 -26.48
N LYS A 619 6.95 -60.28 -26.21
CA LYS A 619 6.19 -59.54 -27.23
C LYS A 619 7.10 -58.64 -28.07
N ILE A 620 8.05 -57.95 -27.46
CA ILE A 620 9.07 -57.16 -28.15
C ILE A 620 9.95 -58.07 -29.01
N ALA A 621 10.36 -59.24 -28.50
CA ALA A 621 11.20 -60.19 -29.23
C ALA A 621 10.45 -60.89 -30.38
N THR A 622 9.18 -61.25 -30.21
CA THR A 622 8.32 -61.82 -31.27
C THR A 622 7.97 -60.76 -32.31
N MET A 623 7.70 -59.52 -31.90
CA MET A 623 7.53 -58.40 -32.82
C MET A 623 8.81 -58.05 -33.59
N CYS A 624 10.00 -58.43 -33.09
CA CYS A 624 11.32 -58.16 -33.68
C CYS A 624 11.85 -59.30 -34.60
N GLY A 625 10.98 -60.11 -35.21
CA GLY A 625 11.34 -61.21 -36.11
C GLY A 625 12.48 -60.87 -37.09
N ASN A 626 13.46 -61.77 -37.23
CA ASN A 626 14.69 -61.58 -38.02
C ASN A 626 15.52 -60.31 -37.70
N GLY A 627 15.31 -59.67 -36.54
CA GLY A 627 16.00 -58.45 -36.14
C GLY A 627 15.34 -57.16 -36.61
N HIS A 628 14.11 -57.22 -37.11
CA HIS A 628 13.30 -56.08 -37.54
C HIS A 628 11.88 -56.16 -36.96
N LEU A 629 11.24 -55.01 -36.73
CA LEU A 629 9.85 -54.99 -36.29
C LEU A 629 8.94 -55.44 -37.46
N GLU A 630 7.82 -56.10 -37.16
CA GLU A 630 6.79 -56.39 -38.16
C GLU A 630 6.29 -55.09 -38.81
N GLU A 631 6.02 -55.12 -40.12
CA GLU A 631 5.75 -53.92 -40.93
C GLU A 631 4.58 -53.07 -40.41
N ALA A 632 3.51 -53.70 -39.92
CA ALA A 632 2.37 -53.01 -39.34
C ALA A 632 2.72 -52.33 -38.00
N THR A 633 3.56 -52.97 -37.20
CA THR A 633 4.05 -52.44 -35.92
C THR A 633 5.03 -51.29 -36.14
N GLU A 634 5.93 -51.41 -37.13
CA GLU A 634 6.80 -50.30 -37.56
C GLU A 634 6.00 -49.10 -38.00
N TYR A 635 4.96 -49.31 -38.81
CA TYR A 635 4.09 -48.25 -39.27
C TYR A 635 3.39 -47.55 -38.10
N CYS A 636 2.70 -48.31 -37.24
CA CYS A 636 1.96 -47.75 -36.10
C CYS A 636 2.85 -47.03 -35.08
N THR A 637 4.10 -47.48 -34.88
CA THR A 637 5.03 -46.85 -33.94
C THR A 637 5.68 -45.60 -34.53
N ALA A 638 5.93 -45.58 -35.84
CA ALA A 638 6.57 -44.47 -36.53
C ALA A 638 5.58 -43.37 -36.97
N SER A 639 4.28 -43.70 -37.10
CA SER A 639 3.25 -42.80 -37.59
C SER A 639 2.48 -42.12 -36.46
N ASP A 640 2.19 -40.82 -36.60
CA ASP A 640 1.38 -40.06 -35.63
C ASP A 640 -0.13 -40.36 -35.69
N GLY A 641 -0.54 -41.24 -36.60
CA GLY A 641 -1.94 -41.64 -36.82
C GLY A 641 -2.42 -42.73 -35.86
N LEU A 642 -2.72 -42.39 -34.61
CA LEU A 642 -3.56 -43.24 -33.76
C LEU A 642 -5.05 -43.05 -34.15
N THR A 643 -5.42 -43.54 -35.33
CA THR A 643 -6.83 -43.79 -35.68
C THR A 643 -6.97 -45.22 -36.18
N GLY A 644 -7.48 -46.10 -35.31
CA GLY A 644 -8.15 -47.33 -35.74
C GLY A 644 -7.44 -48.64 -35.46
N LEU A 645 -7.25 -49.01 -34.19
CA LEU A 645 -7.36 -50.41 -33.80
C LEU A 645 -8.73 -50.60 -33.14
N LYS A 646 -9.75 -50.84 -33.99
CA LYS A 646 -10.90 -51.61 -33.54
C LYS A 646 -10.35 -52.96 -33.10
N SER A 647 -10.63 -53.31 -31.86
CA SER A 647 -10.52 -54.66 -31.33
C SER A 647 -11.12 -55.67 -32.32
N GLN A 648 -10.24 -56.43 -32.98
CA GLN A 648 -10.62 -57.65 -33.66
C GLN A 648 -9.81 -58.80 -33.05
N ASN A 649 -10.49 -59.51 -32.14
CA ASN A 649 -10.38 -60.92 -31.79
C ASN A 649 -9.07 -61.65 -32.13
N LEU A 650 -8.27 -61.94 -31.09
CA LEU A 650 -8.17 -63.26 -30.44
C LEU A 650 -7.32 -63.17 -29.17
#